data_AF-A0A9D8BJT5-F1
#
_entry.id   AF-A0A9D8BJT5-F1
#
_cell.length_a   1.000
_cell.length_b   1.000
_cell.length_c   1.000
_cell.angle_alpha   90.00
_cell.angle_beta   90.00
_cell.angle_gamma   90.00
#
_symmetry.space_group_name_H-M   'P 1'
#
loop_
_entity.id
_entity.type
_entity.pdbx_description
1 polymer ?
#
loop_
_entity_poly.entity_id
_entity_poly.type
_entity_poly.pdbx_seq_one_letter_code
_entity_poly.pdbx_strand_id
1 'polypeptide(L)'
;MYRFWESIIEPLLASIDAHAVVEIGVADGKNTKHLLDFVRARNGILHAVDPAPRCDTDALQSTYGNAWHFLKELSLNALPDIAQYDAVLIDGDHNWYTVYNELLIIEKYAKRMGIFPLVLLHDIGWPYARRDLYYDPDRIPVGYRNAYLRGGILPSSHEITQGHGMNAECFHSIYETNVRNGVLTAIEDFIEQTSIAIEFLPIPGNHGIGILASRAMMEKHPKFAEFLSAVRLSPEMFRYIDDLETERLGSYVHERQLQKTLDQSNRTDPETENEREALKREQERLESERTALAARENRLHALTDELHRLRAAQSPALVVMEQQRCDMEKRTMDIQGKTDTLAKELQDTAWLRKEAEAQIKESQKQISWAKLEQERSVKIAYTCRRESQDLGKQVKQLEKLLEEREAHIQRILNSKSWRITAWLKHLDRPMIRPLINRIAYSVFRNLKDLWSDFGEPCPGLARFVRHTLLGTLWPVQPAPKAAELLPHTAVTVAVIIPCHNYAQFLPEAVESVLAQTVQPTEILVVDDASEDGTPEVARRYATRGVRYLRGDWRSVGAARNAGIAATSAAFLIFLDADDILHSEYIRLALDVLHNRSDAGLAYGNQQFFGDQHLYFEAPAVFDWKRFDSINHLNASAVVRRTALQQAGGFSHGVEQDGDWVTWRRILRLGWNAVKFEGTMFYRSHAAGMTAGLAERQSYPQRAGFFEEEATLFLSLSGRAWAWPKTAAFLEKQTFPHDRIHLVILDTSQDEEFTSTVRRWLEHCDYRSFTLLRENVGPKGLADAHRSDERTKQTVAEACARIYNRFARNCTTTLAFVLEDDVIPPLDVYARLIGYFRQDVATVSGCYYHRNIGKPVAWTWDTTTGLPAFAEPQTGVTPVGGNGFGCLVVRGERLRHTVFHSGPPYGNFDHNFYHTVTEQDGQTALLDWDCVCEHLQAP
;
A
#
# COMPACT_ATOMS: atom_id res chain seq x y z
N MET A 1 -12.66 29.21 -4.33
CA MET A 1 -13.08 29.39 -2.90
C MET A 1 -14.33 30.23 -2.59
N TYR A 2 -14.59 31.38 -3.24
CA TYR A 2 -15.62 32.36 -2.79
C TYR A 2 -17.04 31.81 -2.50
N ARG A 3 -17.45 30.70 -3.14
CA ARG A 3 -18.76 30.06 -2.92
C ARG A 3 -18.92 29.47 -1.52
N PHE A 4 -17.82 29.24 -0.81
CA PHE A 4 -17.78 28.72 0.55
C PHE A 4 -17.67 29.83 1.60
N TRP A 5 -17.70 31.10 1.20
CA TRP A 5 -17.41 32.23 2.10
C TRP A 5 -18.33 32.24 3.33
N GLU A 6 -19.64 32.39 3.11
CA GLU A 6 -20.61 32.57 4.20
C GLU A 6 -20.80 31.29 5.03
N SER A 7 -20.70 30.12 4.39
CA SER A 7 -21.04 28.84 5.00
C SER A 7 -19.87 28.18 5.74
N ILE A 8 -18.63 28.38 5.28
CA ILE A 8 -17.45 27.66 5.79
C ILE A 8 -16.31 28.61 6.15
N ILE A 9 -15.84 29.44 5.21
CA ILE A 9 -14.59 30.19 5.38
C ILE A 9 -14.70 31.26 6.48
N GLU A 10 -15.70 32.15 6.40
CA GLU A 10 -15.90 33.21 7.40
C GLU A 10 -16.13 32.66 8.81
N PRO A 11 -17.02 31.65 9.02
CA PRO A 11 -17.18 31.02 10.32
C PRO A 11 -15.89 30.41 10.88
N LEU A 12 -15.07 29.74 10.05
CA LEU A 12 -13.80 29.17 10.48
C LEU A 12 -12.82 30.26 10.91
N LEU A 13 -12.61 31.28 10.08
CA LEU A 13 -11.73 32.41 10.41
C LEU A 13 -12.19 33.15 11.67
N ALA A 14 -13.50 33.38 11.82
CA ALA A 14 -14.06 34.01 13.01
C ALA A 14 -13.86 33.17 14.28
N SER A 15 -13.96 31.85 14.18
CA SER A 15 -13.85 30.95 15.34
C SER A 15 -12.44 30.84 15.92
N ILE A 16 -11.42 31.15 15.12
CA ILE A 16 -10.02 31.26 15.58
C ILE A 16 -9.59 32.71 15.87
N ASP A 17 -10.49 33.68 15.71
CA ASP A 17 -10.21 35.12 15.83
C ASP A 17 -9.03 35.56 14.94
N ALA A 18 -9.08 35.17 13.66
CA ALA A 18 -7.99 35.44 12.72
C ALA A 18 -7.81 36.96 12.48
N HIS A 19 -6.58 37.43 12.64
CA HIS A 19 -6.19 38.82 12.36
C HIS A 19 -5.23 38.94 11.18
N ALA A 20 -4.35 37.96 10.97
CA ALA A 20 -3.42 37.94 9.84
C ALA A 20 -3.76 36.74 8.94
N VAL A 21 -4.23 36.99 7.72
CA VAL A 21 -4.63 35.95 6.78
C VAL A 21 -3.78 36.03 5.52
N VAL A 22 -3.39 34.88 4.98
CA VAL A 22 -2.73 34.77 3.68
C VAL A 22 -3.72 34.23 2.65
N GLU A 23 -3.81 34.87 1.49
CA GLU A 23 -4.50 34.35 0.31
C GLU A 23 -3.50 34.11 -0.81
N ILE A 24 -3.47 32.89 -1.33
CA ILE A 24 -2.68 32.50 -2.50
C ILE A 24 -3.65 32.27 -3.66
N GLY A 25 -3.46 33.01 -4.75
CA GLY A 25 -4.35 32.98 -5.92
C GLY A 25 -5.49 33.99 -5.80
N VAL A 26 -5.18 35.27 -6.05
CA VAL A 26 -6.16 36.38 -6.02
C VAL A 26 -7.13 36.29 -7.19
N ALA A 27 -6.65 35.87 -8.36
CA ALA A 27 -7.43 35.73 -9.58
C ALA A 27 -8.25 36.99 -9.91
N ASP A 28 -9.59 36.94 -9.85
CA ASP A 28 -10.49 38.07 -10.15
C ASP A 28 -10.83 38.94 -8.93
N GLY A 29 -10.28 38.62 -7.76
CA GLY A 29 -10.42 39.39 -6.52
C GLY A 29 -11.77 39.23 -5.82
N LYS A 30 -12.61 38.25 -6.20
CA LYS A 30 -13.90 38.00 -5.54
C LYS A 30 -13.73 37.61 -4.08
N ASN A 31 -12.93 36.58 -3.82
CA ASN A 31 -12.67 36.09 -2.47
C ASN A 31 -11.85 37.10 -1.65
N THR A 32 -10.90 37.76 -2.30
CA THR A 32 -10.06 38.82 -1.73
C THR A 32 -10.86 39.95 -1.09
N LYS A 33 -11.94 40.43 -1.73
CA LYS A 33 -12.81 41.47 -1.16
C LYS A 33 -13.46 41.04 0.15
N HIS A 34 -13.96 39.80 0.21
CA HIS A 34 -14.53 39.25 1.42
C HIS A 34 -13.50 39.14 2.56
N LEU A 35 -12.30 38.64 2.25
CA LEU A 35 -11.20 38.56 3.21
C LEU A 35 -10.80 39.94 3.75
N LEU A 36 -10.73 40.96 2.89
CA LEU A 36 -10.39 42.32 3.31
C LEU A 36 -11.45 42.92 4.23
N ASP A 37 -12.73 42.75 3.89
CA ASP A 37 -13.81 43.22 4.75
C ASP A 37 -13.75 42.51 6.11
N PHE A 38 -13.45 41.21 6.13
CA PHE A 38 -13.27 40.42 7.34
C PHE A 38 -12.11 40.89 8.22
N VAL A 39 -10.90 41.05 7.66
CA VAL A 39 -9.71 41.46 8.44
C VAL A 39 -9.78 42.93 8.83
N ARG A 40 -10.32 43.81 7.97
CA ARG A 40 -10.49 45.25 8.26
C ARG A 40 -11.41 45.46 9.44
N ALA A 41 -12.51 44.70 9.54
CA ALA A 41 -13.42 44.76 10.68
C ALA A 41 -12.74 44.38 12.01
N ARG A 42 -11.60 43.67 11.96
CA ARG A 42 -10.82 43.19 13.10
C ARG A 42 -9.47 43.88 13.26
N ASN A 43 -9.24 44.99 12.55
CA ASN A 43 -7.97 45.70 12.52
C ASN A 43 -6.77 44.78 12.20
N GLY A 44 -7.02 43.80 11.32
CA GLY A 44 -6.08 42.80 10.83
C GLY A 44 -5.48 43.15 9.46
N ILE A 45 -4.77 42.19 8.90
CA ILE A 45 -4.06 42.31 7.62
C ILE A 45 -4.31 41.09 6.73
N LEU A 46 -4.51 41.34 5.44
CA LEU A 46 -4.53 40.33 4.39
C LEU A 46 -3.22 40.40 3.60
N HIS A 47 -2.48 39.30 3.59
CA HIS A 47 -1.34 39.09 2.70
C HIS A 47 -1.82 38.34 1.46
N ALA A 48 -1.97 39.05 0.35
CA ALA A 48 -2.45 38.48 -0.89
C ALA A 48 -1.27 38.21 -1.84
N VAL A 49 -1.12 36.97 -2.31
CA VAL A 49 -0.02 36.52 -3.15
C VAL A 49 -0.55 36.04 -4.49
N ASP A 50 -0.16 36.73 -5.57
CA ASP A 50 -0.49 36.34 -6.94
C ASP A 50 0.49 36.98 -7.95
N PRO A 51 1.20 36.21 -8.78
CA PRO A 51 2.12 36.78 -9.77
C PRO A 51 1.41 37.51 -10.91
N ALA A 52 0.15 37.15 -11.22
CA ALA A 52 -0.59 37.62 -12.37
C ALA A 52 -2.10 37.78 -12.07
N PRO A 53 -2.49 38.66 -11.15
CA PRO A 53 -3.89 38.89 -10.81
C PRO A 53 -4.66 39.47 -12.01
N ARG A 54 -5.95 39.14 -12.12
CA ARG A 54 -6.87 39.65 -13.13
C ARG A 54 -7.72 40.82 -12.64
N CYS A 55 -7.60 41.19 -11.36
CA CYS A 55 -8.29 42.35 -10.76
C CYS A 55 -7.40 43.60 -10.72
N ASP A 56 -8.03 44.76 -10.53
CA ASP A 56 -7.35 46.03 -10.30
C ASP A 56 -6.81 46.12 -8.87
N THR A 57 -5.52 45.80 -8.71
CA THR A 57 -4.84 45.79 -7.42
C THR A 57 -4.63 47.20 -6.86
N ASP A 58 -4.47 48.21 -7.71
CA ASP A 58 -4.23 49.60 -7.29
C ASP A 58 -5.50 50.22 -6.70
N ALA A 59 -6.66 49.91 -7.30
CA ALA A 59 -7.96 50.30 -6.76
C ALA A 59 -8.21 49.67 -5.38
N LEU A 60 -7.83 48.40 -5.20
CA LEU A 60 -7.98 47.70 -3.93
C LEU A 60 -7.02 48.24 -2.86
N GLN A 61 -5.76 48.48 -3.21
CA GLN A 61 -4.79 49.12 -2.32
C GLN A 61 -5.26 50.52 -1.88
N SER A 62 -5.86 51.29 -2.79
CA SER A 62 -6.44 52.61 -2.50
C SER A 62 -7.65 52.54 -1.56
N THR A 63 -8.44 51.47 -1.65
CA THR A 63 -9.68 51.30 -0.87
C THR A 63 -9.42 50.75 0.54
N TYR A 64 -8.48 49.81 0.67
CA TYR A 64 -8.27 49.06 1.92
C TYR A 64 -6.99 49.47 2.66
N GLY A 65 -6.07 50.20 2.02
CA GLY A 65 -4.90 50.79 2.64
C GLY A 65 -4.07 49.74 3.40
N ASN A 66 -3.81 50.01 4.68
CA ASN A 66 -2.95 49.18 5.53
C ASN A 66 -3.49 47.76 5.80
N ALA A 67 -4.78 47.51 5.56
CA ALA A 67 -5.36 46.17 5.71
C ALA A 67 -4.98 45.22 4.56
N TRP A 68 -4.44 45.76 3.45
CA TRP A 68 -4.01 45.00 2.28
C TRP A 68 -2.48 45.04 2.16
N HIS A 69 -1.85 43.87 2.04
CA HIS A 69 -0.46 43.73 1.62
C HIS A 69 -0.38 42.80 0.40
N PHE A 70 -0.16 43.39 -0.79
CA PHE A 70 -0.05 42.63 -2.04
C PHE A 70 1.40 42.20 -2.29
N LEU A 71 1.61 40.93 -2.61
CA LEU A 71 2.88 40.38 -3.03
C LEU A 71 2.71 39.82 -4.44
N LYS A 72 3.20 40.56 -5.43
CA LYS A 72 3.15 40.15 -6.85
C LYS A 72 4.26 39.17 -7.19
N GLU A 73 4.18 37.98 -6.61
CA GLU A 73 5.22 36.95 -6.72
C GLU A 73 4.61 35.54 -6.62
N LEU A 74 5.43 34.52 -6.87
CA LEU A 74 5.09 33.11 -6.60
C LEU A 74 4.99 32.86 -5.09
N SER A 75 4.02 32.05 -4.69
CA SER A 75 3.79 31.65 -3.30
C SER A 75 5.01 31.05 -2.61
N LEU A 76 5.78 30.20 -3.32
CA LEU A 76 6.98 29.56 -2.78
C LEU A 76 8.09 30.57 -2.39
N ASN A 77 8.10 31.75 -3.00
CA ASN A 77 9.03 32.84 -2.65
C ASN A 77 8.42 33.78 -1.61
N ALA A 78 7.13 34.08 -1.72
CA ALA A 78 6.46 35.07 -0.87
C ALA A 78 6.17 34.56 0.55
N LEU A 79 5.73 33.30 0.69
CA LEU A 79 5.34 32.73 2.00
C LEU A 79 6.46 32.80 3.06
N PRO A 80 7.74 32.47 2.76
CA PRO A 80 8.83 32.58 3.72
C PRO A 80 9.03 33.99 4.33
N ASP A 81 8.70 35.04 3.57
CA ASP A 81 8.92 36.44 3.95
C ASP A 81 7.76 37.03 4.77
N ILE A 82 6.62 36.34 4.85
CA ILE A 82 5.49 36.77 5.68
C ILE A 82 5.80 36.40 7.13
N ALA A 83 5.93 37.44 7.97
CA ALA A 83 6.37 37.28 9.35
C ALA A 83 5.39 36.48 10.22
N GLN A 84 4.08 36.74 10.09
CA GLN A 84 3.02 36.12 10.88
C GLN A 84 1.71 36.02 10.10
N TYR A 85 1.04 34.89 10.25
CA TYR A 85 -0.33 34.63 9.82
C TYR A 85 -1.00 33.54 10.66
N ASP A 86 -2.32 33.68 10.84
CA ASP A 86 -3.20 32.79 11.60
C ASP A 86 -3.89 31.77 10.69
N ALA A 87 -4.14 32.14 9.44
CA ALA A 87 -4.76 31.29 8.43
C ALA A 87 -4.16 31.50 7.03
N VAL A 88 -4.21 30.45 6.20
CA VAL A 88 -3.75 30.45 4.81
C VAL A 88 -4.83 29.84 3.92
N LEU A 89 -5.20 30.54 2.85
CA LEU A 89 -6.10 30.06 1.81
C LEU A 89 -5.29 29.81 0.54
N ILE A 90 -5.34 28.59 0.02
CA ILE A 90 -4.59 28.12 -1.15
C ILE A 90 -5.54 27.83 -2.32
N ASP A 91 -5.60 28.74 -3.29
CA ASP A 91 -6.44 28.67 -4.51
C ASP A 91 -5.64 29.16 -5.74
N GLY A 92 -4.37 28.72 -5.84
CA GLY A 92 -3.40 29.14 -6.85
C GLY A 92 -3.15 28.10 -7.96
N ASP A 93 -1.90 27.67 -8.13
CA ASP A 93 -1.53 26.61 -9.09
C ASP A 93 -2.00 25.25 -8.59
N HIS A 94 -2.94 24.61 -9.30
CA HIS A 94 -3.53 23.33 -8.91
C HIS A 94 -2.66 22.13 -9.35
N ASN A 95 -1.40 22.12 -8.93
CA ASN A 95 -0.51 20.97 -9.13
C ASN A 95 0.15 20.52 -7.81
N TRP A 96 0.53 19.26 -7.79
CA TRP A 96 1.10 18.61 -6.61
C TRP A 96 2.34 19.33 -6.09
N TYR A 97 3.28 19.68 -6.98
CA TYR A 97 4.58 20.26 -6.59
C TYR A 97 4.40 21.57 -5.83
N THR A 98 3.59 22.47 -6.38
CA THR A 98 3.37 23.78 -5.76
C THR A 98 2.68 23.62 -4.41
N VAL A 99 1.54 22.92 -4.36
CA VAL A 99 0.74 22.78 -3.12
C VAL A 99 1.51 22.06 -2.02
N TYR A 100 2.21 20.97 -2.36
CA TYR A 100 2.99 20.22 -1.39
C TYR A 100 4.11 21.07 -0.77
N ASN A 101 4.81 21.87 -1.59
CA ASN A 101 5.87 22.75 -1.09
C ASN A 101 5.34 23.96 -0.32
N GLU A 102 4.17 24.51 -0.67
CA GLU A 102 3.48 25.52 0.13
C GLU A 102 3.19 24.98 1.55
N LEU A 103 2.67 23.76 1.64
CA LEU A 103 2.40 23.10 2.92
C LEU A 103 3.69 22.86 3.73
N LEU A 104 4.80 22.49 3.08
CA LEU A 104 6.11 22.37 3.76
C LEU A 104 6.62 23.72 4.30
N ILE A 105 6.42 24.82 3.57
CA ILE A 105 6.78 26.16 4.04
C ILE A 105 5.91 26.53 5.26
N ILE A 106 4.61 26.24 5.19
CA ILE A 106 3.69 26.46 6.31
C ILE A 106 4.07 25.58 7.52
N GLU A 107 4.53 24.35 7.33
CA GLU A 107 5.02 23.50 8.42
C GLU A 107 6.27 24.08 9.09
N LYS A 108 7.22 24.62 8.29
CA LYS A 108 8.40 25.33 8.83
C LYS A 108 7.99 26.56 9.64
N TYR A 109 7.03 27.33 9.14
CA TYR A 109 6.43 28.45 9.87
C TYR A 109 5.79 27.97 11.19
N ALA A 110 5.01 26.89 11.16
CA ALA A 110 4.34 26.33 12.32
C ALA A 110 5.34 25.88 13.40
N LYS A 111 6.45 25.24 13.01
CA LYS A 111 7.53 24.84 13.92
C LYS A 111 8.19 26.04 14.60
N ARG A 112 8.31 27.18 13.90
CA ARG A 112 8.83 28.44 14.45
C ARG A 112 7.84 29.11 15.41
N MET A 113 6.54 29.11 15.08
CA MET A 113 5.50 29.78 15.86
C MET A 113 4.88 28.92 16.96
N GLY A 114 5.14 27.61 16.96
CA GLY A 114 4.60 26.65 17.93
C GLY A 114 3.16 26.23 17.68
N ILE A 115 2.52 26.68 16.59
CA ILE A 115 1.16 26.30 16.20
C ILE A 115 1.05 26.27 14.67
N PHE A 116 0.40 25.23 14.16
CA PHE A 116 0.10 25.14 12.72
C PHE A 116 -1.14 25.99 12.42
N PRO A 117 -1.06 26.97 11.50
CA PRO A 117 -2.17 27.85 11.17
C PRO A 117 -3.32 27.08 10.52
N LEU A 118 -4.51 27.66 10.49
CA LEU A 118 -5.63 27.10 9.74
C LEU A 118 -5.29 27.15 8.25
N VAL A 119 -5.29 26.02 7.54
CA VAL A 119 -5.07 26.01 6.09
C VAL A 119 -6.33 25.53 5.39
N LEU A 120 -6.76 26.29 4.38
CA LEU A 120 -7.88 25.97 3.50
C LEU A 120 -7.34 25.79 2.08
N LEU A 121 -7.71 24.71 1.40
CA LEU A 121 -7.26 24.41 0.04
C LEU A 121 -8.46 24.16 -0.86
N HIS A 122 -8.47 24.73 -2.07
CA HIS A 122 -9.51 24.48 -3.06
C HIS A 122 -9.11 23.34 -4.00
N ASP A 123 -10.05 22.89 -4.84
CA ASP A 123 -9.80 21.90 -5.89
C ASP A 123 -9.36 20.53 -5.36
N ILE A 124 -9.87 20.14 -4.18
CA ILE A 124 -9.68 18.79 -3.62
C ILE A 124 -10.64 17.75 -4.22
N GLY A 125 -11.57 18.17 -5.09
CA GLY A 125 -12.49 17.37 -5.87
C GLY A 125 -12.17 17.43 -7.38
N TRP A 126 -13.01 16.80 -8.20
CA TRP A 126 -12.76 16.74 -9.64
C TRP A 126 -12.69 18.15 -10.27
N PRO A 127 -11.74 18.41 -11.19
CA PRO A 127 -10.78 17.47 -11.77
C PRO A 127 -9.39 17.46 -11.11
N TYR A 128 -9.03 18.51 -10.37
CA TYR A 128 -7.64 18.71 -9.94
C TYR A 128 -7.30 18.08 -8.59
N ALA A 129 -8.25 17.38 -7.96
CA ALA A 129 -7.97 16.51 -6.82
C ALA A 129 -6.79 15.58 -7.12
N ARG A 130 -6.82 14.95 -8.30
CA ARG A 130 -5.90 13.88 -8.69
C ARG A 130 -5.12 14.18 -9.97
N ARG A 131 -5.43 15.29 -10.66
CA ARG A 131 -4.76 15.71 -11.90
C ARG A 131 -4.08 17.06 -11.72
N ASP A 132 -2.82 17.20 -12.10
CA ASP A 132 -2.14 18.49 -12.12
C ASP A 132 -2.68 19.39 -13.24
N LEU A 133 -2.88 20.65 -12.90
CA LEU A 133 -2.99 21.77 -13.84
C LEU A 133 -1.71 22.62 -13.77
N TYR A 134 -1.18 22.94 -14.94
CA TYR A 134 -0.04 23.83 -15.11
C TYR A 134 -0.47 25.07 -15.90
N TYR A 135 -0.37 26.26 -15.28
CA TYR A 135 -0.48 27.52 -16.02
C TYR A 135 0.77 27.76 -16.86
N ASP A 136 1.93 27.42 -16.31
CA ASP A 136 3.23 27.49 -16.96
C ASP A 136 4.07 26.26 -16.54
N PRO A 137 4.08 25.18 -17.35
CA PRO A 137 4.78 23.95 -17.01
C PRO A 137 6.27 24.14 -16.76
N ASP A 138 6.91 25.18 -17.31
CA ASP A 138 8.36 25.39 -17.16
C ASP A 138 8.76 25.88 -15.77
N ARG A 139 7.78 26.29 -14.95
CA ARG A 139 7.99 26.63 -13.54
C ARG A 139 8.10 25.40 -12.63
N ILE A 140 7.63 24.24 -13.10
CA ILE A 140 7.70 23.00 -12.34
C ILE A 140 9.00 22.28 -12.69
N PRO A 141 9.86 21.95 -11.72
CA PRO A 141 11.10 21.29 -12.03
C PRO A 141 10.84 19.93 -12.68
N VAL A 142 11.70 19.55 -13.64
CA VAL A 142 11.48 18.42 -14.56
C VAL A 142 11.13 17.11 -13.81
N GLY A 143 11.75 16.84 -12.67
CA GLY A 143 11.51 15.62 -11.87
C GLY A 143 10.14 15.55 -11.17
N TYR A 144 9.43 16.68 -11.06
CA TYR A 144 8.12 16.78 -10.43
C TYR A 144 6.99 17.07 -11.42
N ARG A 145 7.35 17.25 -12.69
CA ARG A 145 6.41 17.63 -13.74
C ARG A 145 5.92 16.37 -14.44
N ASN A 146 4.62 16.12 -14.33
CA ASN A 146 3.97 15.03 -15.05
C ASN A 146 3.95 15.33 -16.56
N ALA A 147 3.86 14.27 -17.38
CA ALA A 147 3.60 14.42 -18.81
C ALA A 147 2.28 15.18 -19.00
N TYR A 148 2.30 16.23 -19.82
CA TYR A 148 1.19 17.15 -19.93
C TYR A 148 0.79 17.41 -21.39
N LEU A 149 -0.50 17.73 -21.59
CA LEU A 149 -1.02 18.22 -22.86
C LEU A 149 -1.87 19.46 -22.62
N ARG A 150 -1.90 20.34 -23.63
CA ARG A 150 -2.82 21.47 -23.66
C ARG A 150 -4.15 21.02 -24.26
N GLY A 151 -5.25 21.35 -23.61
CA GLY A 151 -6.60 20.99 -24.03
C GLY A 151 -7.54 21.04 -22.84
N GLY A 152 -8.80 20.67 -23.00
CA GLY A 152 -9.75 20.67 -21.89
C GLY A 152 -10.18 19.26 -21.51
N ILE A 153 -10.76 19.19 -20.34
CA ILE A 153 -11.11 17.93 -19.67
C ILE A 153 -12.63 17.82 -19.53
N LEU A 154 -13.15 16.61 -19.72
CA LEU A 154 -14.58 16.30 -19.66
C LEU A 154 -14.84 15.36 -18.47
N PRO A 155 -15.95 15.54 -17.74
CA PRO A 155 -16.40 14.57 -16.75
C PRO A 155 -16.49 13.18 -17.39
N SER A 156 -16.01 12.15 -16.68
CA SER A 156 -16.02 10.75 -17.13
C SER A 156 -15.16 10.43 -18.37
N SER A 157 -14.29 11.35 -18.82
CA SER A 157 -13.30 11.10 -19.86
C SER A 157 -11.89 11.32 -19.31
N HIS A 158 -11.01 10.35 -19.53
CA HIS A 158 -9.60 10.47 -19.16
C HIS A 158 -8.76 11.23 -20.21
N GLU A 159 -9.31 11.44 -21.41
CA GLU A 159 -8.62 12.11 -22.52
C GLU A 159 -8.64 13.63 -22.40
N ILE A 160 -7.52 14.26 -22.78
CA ILE A 160 -7.42 15.71 -22.96
C ILE A 160 -7.94 16.06 -24.35
N THR A 161 -9.02 16.81 -24.38
CA THR A 161 -9.72 17.17 -25.61
C THR A 161 -9.18 18.46 -26.21
N GLN A 162 -8.92 18.47 -27.52
CA GLN A 162 -8.41 19.66 -28.20
C GLN A 162 -9.51 20.70 -28.39
N GLY A 163 -9.32 21.87 -27.78
CA GLY A 163 -10.20 23.04 -27.99
C GLY A 163 -11.61 22.93 -27.40
N HIS A 164 -11.92 21.97 -26.54
CA HIS A 164 -13.17 21.89 -25.78
C HIS A 164 -12.92 21.31 -24.38
N GLY A 165 -13.93 21.31 -23.51
CA GLY A 165 -13.79 20.87 -22.10
C GLY A 165 -13.40 21.98 -21.11
N MET A 166 -13.35 21.63 -19.83
CA MET A 166 -13.01 22.57 -18.75
C MET A 166 -11.53 22.99 -18.83
N ASN A 167 -11.26 24.27 -18.61
CA ASN A 167 -9.93 24.90 -18.67
C ASN A 167 -9.10 24.51 -19.92
N ALA A 168 -9.74 24.53 -21.09
CA ALA A 168 -9.15 24.09 -22.36
C ALA A 168 -7.90 24.88 -22.80
N GLU A 169 -7.71 26.06 -22.22
CA GLU A 169 -6.58 26.95 -22.43
C GLU A 169 -5.33 26.57 -21.65
N CYS A 170 -5.46 25.75 -20.59
CA CYS A 170 -4.39 25.35 -19.68
C CYS A 170 -3.68 24.06 -20.14
N PHE A 171 -2.54 23.77 -19.52
CA PHE A 171 -1.87 22.48 -19.64
C PHE A 171 -2.30 21.59 -18.49
N HIS A 172 -2.62 20.33 -18.78
CA HIS A 172 -3.04 19.35 -17.79
C HIS A 172 -2.14 18.15 -17.86
N SER A 173 -1.89 17.52 -16.71
CA SER A 173 -1.34 16.18 -16.69
C SER A 173 -2.24 15.25 -17.52
N ILE A 174 -1.60 14.45 -18.38
CA ILE A 174 -2.29 13.51 -19.28
C ILE A 174 -3.06 12.48 -18.47
N TYR A 175 -2.52 12.10 -17.32
CA TYR A 175 -3.07 11.08 -16.43
C TYR A 175 -3.77 11.73 -15.23
N GLU A 176 -4.81 11.07 -14.72
CA GLU A 176 -5.61 11.56 -13.61
C GLU A 176 -5.22 10.95 -12.26
N THR A 177 -4.47 9.85 -12.21
CA THR A 177 -4.18 9.15 -10.95
C THR A 177 -2.71 8.73 -10.83
N ASN A 178 -1.81 9.46 -11.48
CA ASN A 178 -0.37 9.26 -11.36
C ASN A 178 0.17 9.71 -9.99
N VAL A 179 1.38 9.26 -9.68
CA VAL A 179 2.10 9.68 -8.48
C VAL A 179 2.37 11.18 -8.54
N ARG A 180 2.19 11.87 -7.41
CA ARG A 180 2.42 13.33 -7.30
C ARG A 180 1.61 14.12 -8.33
N ASN A 181 0.31 13.89 -8.33
CA ASN A 181 -0.60 14.46 -9.32
C ASN A 181 -1.88 14.91 -8.61
N GLY A 182 -2.17 16.21 -8.69
CA GLY A 182 -3.33 16.84 -8.09
C GLY A 182 -3.16 17.34 -6.65
N VAL A 183 -4.09 18.20 -6.26
CA VAL A 183 -4.11 18.92 -4.97
C VAL A 183 -4.40 17.99 -3.79
N LEU A 184 -5.38 17.09 -3.92
CA LEU A 184 -5.73 16.14 -2.85
C LEU A 184 -4.57 15.19 -2.59
N THR A 185 -3.90 14.73 -3.64
CA THR A 185 -2.69 13.92 -3.53
C THR A 185 -1.58 14.66 -2.76
N ALA A 186 -1.37 15.95 -3.01
CA ALA A 186 -0.38 16.75 -2.27
C ALA A 186 -0.71 16.89 -0.78
N ILE A 187 -2.00 17.04 -0.44
CA ILE A 187 -2.47 17.11 0.94
C ILE A 187 -2.24 15.78 1.66
N GLU A 188 -2.65 14.66 1.04
CA GLU A 188 -2.47 13.32 1.61
C GLU A 188 -0.99 12.99 1.82
N ASP A 189 -0.16 13.26 0.81
CA ASP A 189 1.29 13.08 0.89
C ASP A 189 1.89 13.97 1.99
N PHE A 190 1.42 15.20 2.17
CA PHE A 190 1.89 16.07 3.25
C PHE A 190 1.51 15.54 4.64
N ILE A 191 0.27 15.10 4.84
CA ILE A 191 -0.24 14.58 6.12
C ILE A 191 0.47 13.30 6.52
N GLU A 192 0.75 12.40 5.57
CA GLU A 192 1.51 11.17 5.85
C GLU A 192 2.94 11.48 6.34
N GLN A 193 3.46 12.66 6.01
CA GLN A 193 4.87 12.99 6.18
C GLN A 193 5.20 13.92 7.34
N THR A 194 4.28 14.82 7.67
CA THR A 194 4.42 15.81 8.74
C THR A 194 4.53 15.15 10.11
N SER A 195 5.35 15.71 10.99
CA SER A 195 5.41 15.29 12.40
C SER A 195 4.32 15.97 13.25
N ILE A 196 3.60 16.94 12.68
CA ILE A 196 2.54 17.68 13.36
C ILE A 196 1.26 16.86 13.24
N ALA A 197 0.57 16.64 14.37
CA ALA A 197 -0.74 16.00 14.35
C ALA A 197 -1.78 16.93 13.70
N ILE A 198 -2.04 16.73 12.42
CA ILE A 198 -2.97 17.49 11.59
C ILE A 198 -4.22 16.64 11.32
N GLU A 199 -5.38 17.24 11.49
CA GLU A 199 -6.67 16.70 11.03
C GLU A 199 -7.01 17.32 9.68
N PHE A 200 -7.41 16.46 8.74
CA PHE A 200 -7.92 16.85 7.43
C PHE A 200 -9.41 16.58 7.35
N LEU A 201 -10.16 17.62 6.99
CA LEU A 201 -11.60 17.54 6.77
C LEU A 201 -11.93 17.98 5.33
N PRO A 202 -12.27 17.04 4.44
CA PRO A 202 -12.72 17.36 3.09
C PRO A 202 -14.21 17.72 3.07
N ILE A 203 -14.57 18.79 2.36
CA ILE A 203 -15.94 19.18 2.07
C ILE A 203 -16.15 19.09 0.54
N PRO A 204 -17.05 18.22 0.05
CA PRO A 204 -17.30 18.01 -1.38
C PRO A 204 -18.19 19.11 -1.99
N GLY A 205 -18.32 19.10 -3.32
CA GLY A 205 -19.08 20.08 -4.10
C GLY A 205 -18.27 21.32 -4.48
N ASN A 206 -18.62 22.01 -5.57
CA ASN A 206 -17.87 23.15 -6.11
C ASN A 206 -16.35 22.91 -6.25
N HIS A 207 -15.93 21.78 -6.82
CA HIS A 207 -14.53 21.31 -6.88
C HIS A 207 -13.87 21.00 -5.53
N GLY A 208 -14.62 21.08 -4.43
CA GLY A 208 -14.22 20.69 -3.09
C GLY A 208 -13.34 21.71 -2.36
N ILE A 209 -13.46 21.74 -1.03
CA ILE A 209 -12.57 22.50 -0.14
C ILE A 209 -12.01 21.60 0.97
N GLY A 210 -10.70 21.61 1.12
CA GLY A 210 -9.96 20.90 2.15
C GLY A 210 -9.64 21.80 3.32
N ILE A 211 -9.88 21.32 4.54
CA ILE A 211 -9.57 22.05 5.78
C ILE A 211 -8.48 21.27 6.52
N LEU A 212 -7.34 21.91 6.79
CA LEU A 212 -6.26 21.37 7.61
C LEU A 212 -6.14 22.14 8.91
N ALA A 213 -6.17 21.42 10.03
CA ALA A 213 -6.04 22.00 11.36
C ALA A 213 -5.21 21.11 12.27
N SER A 214 -4.28 21.69 13.04
CA SER A 214 -3.55 20.90 14.04
C SER A 214 -4.40 20.63 15.28
N ARG A 215 -4.09 19.54 15.98
CA ARG A 215 -4.69 19.26 17.30
C ARG A 215 -4.49 20.41 18.29
N ALA A 216 -3.32 21.04 18.27
CA ALA A 216 -3.03 22.22 19.09
C ALA A 216 -3.95 23.41 18.76
N MET A 217 -4.31 23.61 17.48
CA MET A 217 -5.27 24.65 17.07
C MET A 217 -6.67 24.37 17.62
N MET A 218 -7.13 23.11 17.51
CA MET A 218 -8.44 22.71 18.03
C MET A 218 -8.54 22.80 19.56
N GLU A 219 -7.45 22.45 20.27
CA GLU A 219 -7.38 22.57 21.73
C GLU A 219 -7.35 24.04 22.18
N LYS A 220 -6.66 24.92 21.42
CA LYS A 220 -6.59 26.36 21.70
C LYS A 220 -7.92 27.08 21.43
N HIS A 221 -8.70 26.61 20.45
CA HIS A 221 -9.94 27.25 20.01
C HIS A 221 -11.13 26.27 20.07
N PRO A 222 -11.79 26.07 21.23
CA PRO A 222 -12.88 25.10 21.37
C PRO A 222 -14.09 25.34 20.45
N LYS A 223 -14.43 26.61 20.17
CA LYS A 223 -15.50 26.96 19.23
C LYS A 223 -15.19 26.53 17.79
N PHE A 224 -13.91 26.58 17.41
CA PHE A 224 -13.44 26.10 16.12
C PHE A 224 -13.55 24.57 16.04
N ALA A 225 -13.17 23.84 17.09
CA ALA A 225 -13.33 22.39 17.15
C ALA A 225 -14.81 21.95 17.10
N GLU A 226 -15.70 22.68 17.79
CA GLU A 226 -17.15 22.44 17.72
C GLU A 226 -17.69 22.66 16.31
N PHE A 227 -17.27 23.74 15.64
CA PHE A 227 -17.66 24.02 14.26
C PHE A 227 -17.16 22.93 13.29
N LEU A 228 -15.90 22.50 13.39
CA LEU A 228 -15.36 21.41 12.57
C LEU A 228 -16.15 20.11 12.74
N SER A 229 -16.55 19.79 13.97
CA SER A 229 -17.39 18.62 14.24
C SER A 229 -18.79 18.77 13.61
N ALA A 230 -19.37 19.98 13.64
CA ALA A 230 -20.69 20.26 13.09
C ALA A 230 -20.75 20.20 11.55
N VAL A 231 -19.67 20.58 10.87
CA VAL A 231 -19.58 20.54 9.40
C VAL A 231 -19.07 19.20 8.86
N ARG A 232 -18.69 18.26 9.74
CA ARG A 232 -18.28 16.91 9.34
C ARG A 232 -19.47 16.14 8.77
N LEU A 233 -19.38 15.81 7.48
CA LEU A 233 -20.45 15.10 6.77
C LEU A 233 -20.41 13.60 7.04
N SER A 234 -21.58 12.96 7.06
CA SER A 234 -21.65 11.50 7.03
C SER A 234 -21.24 10.96 5.66
N PRO A 235 -20.76 9.70 5.56
CA PRO A 235 -20.41 9.10 4.27
C PRO A 235 -21.53 9.15 3.22
N GLU A 236 -22.80 9.05 3.65
CA GLU A 236 -23.97 9.13 2.76
C GLU A 236 -24.16 10.53 2.20
N MET A 237 -24.05 11.56 3.06
CA MET A 237 -24.13 12.96 2.65
C MET A 237 -22.98 13.33 1.71
N PHE A 238 -21.78 12.81 2.00
CA PHE A 238 -20.61 13.03 1.16
C PHE A 238 -20.85 12.50 -0.26
N ARG A 239 -21.28 11.23 -0.40
CA ARG A 239 -21.61 10.64 -1.70
C ARG A 239 -22.72 11.41 -2.42
N TYR A 240 -23.76 11.80 -1.71
CA TYR A 240 -24.88 12.54 -2.30
C TYR A 240 -24.45 13.89 -2.90
N ILE A 241 -23.58 14.63 -2.20
CA ILE A 241 -23.05 15.90 -2.70
C ILE A 241 -22.10 15.69 -3.89
N ASP A 242 -21.30 14.62 -3.85
CA ASP A 242 -20.37 14.27 -4.94
C ASP A 242 -21.11 13.85 -6.22
N ASP A 243 -22.21 13.11 -6.09
CA ASP A 243 -23.12 12.77 -7.21
C ASP A 243 -23.73 14.05 -7.83
N LEU A 244 -24.24 14.97 -7.00
CA LEU A 244 -24.77 16.26 -7.46
C LEU A 244 -23.70 17.12 -8.14
N GLU A 245 -22.48 17.11 -7.61
CA GLU A 245 -21.36 17.82 -8.20
C GLU A 245 -21.01 17.25 -9.57
N THR A 246 -21.05 15.94 -9.74
CA THR A 246 -20.84 15.26 -11.04
C THR A 246 -21.87 15.73 -12.07
N GLU A 247 -23.16 15.79 -11.70
CA GLU A 247 -24.22 16.32 -12.56
C GLU A 247 -24.01 17.81 -12.91
N ARG A 248 -23.62 18.62 -11.91
CA ARG A 248 -23.31 20.05 -12.09
C ARG A 248 -22.16 20.24 -13.08
N LEU A 249 -21.09 19.46 -12.95
CA LEU A 249 -19.92 19.51 -13.82
C LEU A 249 -20.26 19.10 -15.26
N GLY A 250 -21.03 18.02 -15.42
CA GLY A 250 -21.55 17.59 -16.74
C GLY A 250 -22.34 18.70 -17.43
N SER A 251 -23.25 19.33 -16.70
CA SER A 251 -24.07 20.46 -17.19
C SER A 251 -23.22 21.67 -17.56
N TYR A 252 -22.26 22.05 -16.70
CA TYR A 252 -21.36 23.18 -16.91
C TYR A 252 -20.52 23.05 -18.18
N VAL A 253 -19.95 21.85 -18.40
CA VAL A 253 -19.15 21.57 -19.59
C VAL A 253 -20.00 21.59 -20.87
N HIS A 254 -21.23 21.07 -20.80
CA HIS A 254 -22.17 21.11 -21.92
C HIS A 254 -22.58 22.53 -22.29
N GLU A 255 -22.91 23.38 -21.31
CA GLU A 255 -23.26 24.80 -21.52
C GLU A 255 -22.12 25.57 -22.17
N ARG A 256 -20.88 25.40 -21.67
CA ARG A 256 -19.68 26.01 -22.26
C ARG A 256 -19.47 25.60 -23.73
N GLN A 257 -19.73 24.34 -24.06
CA GLN A 257 -19.59 23.83 -25.42
C GLN A 257 -20.65 24.43 -26.37
N LEU A 258 -21.89 24.52 -25.90
CA LEU A 258 -22.98 25.19 -26.64
C LEU A 258 -22.67 26.66 -26.88
N GLN A 259 -22.23 27.38 -25.84
CA GLN A 259 -21.86 28.80 -25.98
C GLN A 259 -20.74 29.01 -27.00
N LYS A 260 -19.72 28.15 -26.99
CA LYS A 260 -18.63 28.22 -27.97
C LYS A 260 -19.11 27.94 -29.40
N THR A 261 -20.00 26.97 -29.57
CA THR A 261 -20.63 26.65 -30.86
C THR A 261 -21.48 27.81 -31.37
N LEU A 262 -22.21 28.48 -30.47
CA LEU A 262 -22.99 29.68 -30.77
C LEU A 262 -22.08 30.86 -31.16
N ASP A 263 -21.00 31.08 -30.41
CA ASP A 263 -20.02 32.13 -30.70
C ASP A 263 -19.29 31.90 -32.03
N GLN A 264 -19.07 30.64 -32.41
CA GLN A 264 -18.54 30.25 -33.72
C GLN A 264 -19.57 30.44 -34.84
N SER A 265 -20.84 30.05 -34.61
CA SER A 265 -21.95 30.26 -35.55
C SER A 265 -22.26 31.74 -35.80
N ASN A 266 -22.07 32.59 -34.80
CA ASN A 266 -22.17 34.05 -34.91
C ASN A 266 -21.06 34.69 -35.76
N ARG A 267 -19.98 33.96 -36.07
CA ARG A 267 -18.85 34.44 -36.89
C ARG A 267 -18.89 33.98 -38.35
N THR A 268 -19.81 33.09 -38.73
CA THR A 268 -19.97 32.55 -40.10
C THR A 268 -21.35 32.87 -40.71
N ASP A 269 -21.39 33.00 -42.05
CA ASP A 269 -22.45 33.56 -42.93
C ASP A 269 -23.92 33.05 -42.70
N PRO A 270 -24.95 33.73 -43.25
CA PRO A 270 -26.39 33.58 -42.90
C PRO A 270 -27.12 32.30 -43.32
N GLU A 271 -26.46 31.18 -43.60
CA GLU A 271 -27.12 30.04 -44.26
C GLU A 271 -27.83 29.00 -43.36
N THR A 272 -27.85 29.14 -42.03
CA THR A 272 -28.67 28.23 -41.18
C THR A 272 -29.43 28.95 -40.05
N GLU A 273 -30.40 29.78 -40.43
CA GLU A 273 -31.39 30.39 -39.52
C GLU A 273 -32.13 29.33 -38.66
N ASN A 274 -32.40 28.14 -39.22
CA ASN A 274 -33.04 27.04 -38.51
C ASN A 274 -32.15 26.38 -37.44
N GLU A 275 -30.83 26.28 -37.66
CA GLU A 275 -29.91 25.79 -36.63
C GLU A 275 -29.72 26.83 -35.53
N ARG A 276 -29.72 28.12 -35.89
CA ARG A 276 -29.68 29.24 -34.94
C ARG A 276 -30.92 29.26 -34.03
N GLU A 277 -32.11 29.09 -34.58
CA GLU A 277 -33.33 28.97 -33.78
C GLU A 277 -33.34 27.71 -32.90
N ALA A 278 -32.84 26.57 -33.40
CA ALA A 278 -32.78 25.33 -32.62
C ALA A 278 -31.80 25.46 -31.43
N LEU A 279 -30.61 26.04 -31.66
CA LEU A 279 -29.63 26.30 -30.61
C LEU A 279 -30.13 27.31 -29.58
N LYS A 280 -30.86 28.35 -30.02
CA LYS A 280 -31.44 29.35 -29.12
C LYS A 280 -32.56 28.77 -28.24
N ARG A 281 -33.40 27.89 -28.79
CA ARG A 281 -34.42 27.15 -28.01
C ARG A 281 -33.79 26.20 -27.00
N GLU A 282 -32.68 25.55 -27.36
CA GLU A 282 -31.95 24.68 -26.44
C GLU A 282 -31.26 25.48 -25.33
N GLN A 283 -30.73 26.66 -25.64
CA GLN A 283 -30.19 27.59 -24.64
C GLN A 283 -31.26 28.08 -23.65
N GLU A 284 -32.45 28.44 -24.15
CA GLU A 284 -33.59 28.81 -23.30
C GLU A 284 -34.06 27.63 -22.43
N ARG A 285 -34.03 26.39 -22.95
CA ARG A 285 -34.32 25.17 -22.18
C ARG A 285 -33.32 24.97 -21.05
N LEU A 286 -32.02 25.02 -21.34
CA LEU A 286 -30.95 24.85 -20.36
C LEU A 286 -30.94 25.98 -19.31
N GLU A 287 -31.22 27.21 -19.70
CA GLU A 287 -31.31 28.34 -18.76
C GLU A 287 -32.56 28.21 -17.86
N SER A 288 -33.67 27.69 -18.39
CA SER A 288 -34.83 27.31 -17.58
C SER A 288 -34.52 26.17 -16.61
N GLU A 289 -33.77 25.15 -17.04
CA GLU A 289 -33.33 24.04 -16.17
C GLU A 289 -32.36 24.54 -15.09
N ARG A 290 -31.41 25.42 -15.42
CA ARG A 290 -30.50 26.06 -14.46
C ARG A 290 -31.28 26.91 -13.45
N THR A 291 -32.29 27.63 -13.89
CA THR A 291 -33.16 28.43 -13.01
C THR A 291 -33.98 27.52 -12.10
N ALA A 292 -34.46 26.37 -12.59
CA ALA A 292 -35.17 25.37 -11.80
C ALA A 292 -34.23 24.66 -10.80
N LEU A 293 -32.99 24.36 -11.19
CA LEU A 293 -31.98 23.80 -10.30
C LEU A 293 -31.59 24.79 -9.21
N ALA A 294 -31.34 26.05 -9.56
CA ALA A 294 -31.04 27.12 -8.61
C ALA A 294 -32.23 27.34 -7.64
N ALA A 295 -33.47 27.27 -8.13
CA ALA A 295 -34.65 27.31 -7.27
C ALA A 295 -34.74 26.10 -6.33
N ARG A 296 -34.29 24.92 -6.77
CA ARG A 296 -34.26 23.69 -5.97
C ARG A 296 -33.12 23.70 -4.95
N GLU A 297 -31.95 24.21 -5.30
CA GLU A 297 -30.83 24.50 -4.39
C GLU A 297 -31.23 25.55 -3.34
N ASN A 298 -31.87 26.64 -3.73
CA ASN A 298 -32.38 27.65 -2.79
C ASN A 298 -33.42 27.04 -1.84
N ARG A 299 -34.25 26.12 -2.32
CA ARG A 299 -35.21 25.38 -1.49
C ARG A 299 -34.52 24.40 -0.54
N LEU A 300 -33.43 23.77 -0.97
CA LEU A 300 -32.58 22.90 -0.15
C LEU A 300 -31.81 23.69 0.92
N HIS A 301 -31.28 24.87 0.59
CA HIS A 301 -30.70 25.79 1.55
C HIS A 301 -31.74 26.26 2.57
N ALA A 302 -32.94 26.65 2.13
CA ALA A 302 -34.03 27.03 3.02
C ALA A 302 -34.46 25.88 3.96
N LEU A 303 -34.52 24.64 3.46
CA LEU A 303 -34.82 23.46 4.27
C LEU A 303 -33.70 23.12 5.24
N THR A 304 -32.45 23.29 4.83
CA THR A 304 -31.26 23.08 5.68
C THR A 304 -31.20 24.14 6.79
N ASP A 305 -31.47 25.40 6.48
CA ASP A 305 -31.61 26.49 7.45
C ASP A 305 -32.78 26.26 8.41
N GLU A 306 -33.89 25.73 7.92
CA GLU A 306 -35.03 25.33 8.74
C GLU A 306 -34.67 24.14 9.65
N LEU A 307 -33.90 23.18 9.15
CA LEU A 307 -33.38 22.05 9.93
C LEU A 307 -32.39 22.52 11.01
N HIS A 308 -31.51 23.48 10.69
CA HIS A 308 -30.60 24.12 11.63
C HIS A 308 -31.34 24.96 12.66
N ARG A 309 -32.39 25.69 12.27
CA ARG A 309 -33.28 26.40 13.22
C ARG A 309 -34.02 25.43 14.13
N LEU A 310 -34.52 24.31 13.61
CA LEU A 310 -35.20 23.28 14.39
C LEU A 310 -34.25 22.55 15.35
N ARG A 311 -32.99 22.33 14.96
CA ARG A 311 -31.93 21.80 15.83
C ARG A 311 -31.46 22.81 16.87
N ALA A 312 -31.31 24.09 16.51
CA ALA A 312 -30.98 25.17 17.43
C ALA A 312 -32.13 25.43 18.43
N ALA A 313 -33.38 25.23 18.02
CA ALA A 313 -34.56 25.30 18.88
C ALA A 313 -34.68 24.10 19.85
N GLN A 314 -33.91 23.03 19.69
CA GLN A 314 -33.82 21.94 20.67
C GLN A 314 -32.88 22.26 21.85
N SER A 315 -31.96 23.22 21.72
CA SER A 315 -31.01 23.57 22.79
C SER A 315 -31.66 24.21 24.04
N PRO A 316 -32.75 25.01 23.95
CA PRO A 316 -33.46 25.48 25.15
C PRO A 316 -34.35 24.39 25.80
N ALA A 317 -34.79 23.38 25.04
CA ALA A 317 -35.61 22.29 25.56
C ALA A 317 -34.80 21.33 26.46
N LEU A 318 -33.49 21.21 26.21
CA LEU A 318 -32.60 20.42 27.07
C LEU A 318 -32.42 21.01 28.47
N VAL A 319 -32.38 22.35 28.60
CA VAL A 319 -32.25 23.02 29.92
C VAL A 319 -33.51 22.84 30.77
N VAL A 320 -34.69 22.80 30.16
CA VAL A 320 -35.94 22.50 30.86
C VAL A 320 -36.02 21.02 31.26
N MET A 321 -35.51 20.10 30.42
CA MET A 321 -35.45 18.67 30.74
C MET A 321 -34.44 18.34 31.83
N GLU A 322 -33.34 19.10 31.96
CA GLU A 322 -32.34 18.85 33.00
C GLU A 322 -32.78 19.39 34.37
N GLN A 323 -33.55 20.49 34.40
CA GLN A 323 -34.26 20.96 35.59
C GLN A 323 -35.35 19.95 36.01
N GLN A 324 -36.10 19.39 35.06
CA GLN A 324 -37.11 18.35 35.31
C GLN A 324 -36.48 17.02 35.73
N ARG A 325 -35.27 16.67 35.27
CA ARG A 325 -34.51 15.49 35.71
C ARG A 325 -34.10 15.63 37.18
N CYS A 326 -33.64 16.81 37.59
CA CYS A 326 -33.24 17.07 38.97
C CYS A 326 -34.45 17.07 39.95
N ASP A 327 -35.61 17.56 39.50
CA ASP A 327 -36.87 17.46 40.26
C ASP A 327 -37.47 16.05 40.25
N MET A 328 -37.27 15.29 39.16
CA MET A 328 -37.63 13.87 39.06
C MET A 328 -36.78 13.03 40.00
N GLU A 329 -35.46 13.22 40.08
CA GLU A 329 -34.57 12.45 40.97
C GLU A 329 -34.92 12.67 42.46
N LYS A 330 -35.29 13.90 42.85
CA LYS A 330 -35.84 14.19 44.19
C LYS A 330 -37.19 13.54 44.44
N ARG A 331 -38.05 13.45 43.42
CA ARG A 331 -39.34 12.75 43.51
C ARG A 331 -39.20 11.24 43.48
N THR A 332 -38.20 10.69 42.79
CA THR A 332 -37.91 9.24 42.75
C THR A 332 -37.43 8.75 44.13
N MET A 333 -36.66 9.56 44.87
CA MET A 333 -36.31 9.28 46.26
C MET A 333 -37.53 9.29 47.22
N ASP A 334 -38.51 10.18 46.98
CA ASP A 334 -39.76 10.27 47.77
C ASP A 334 -40.79 9.19 47.35
N ILE A 335 -40.76 8.76 46.08
CA ILE A 335 -41.56 7.65 45.53
C ILE A 335 -41.03 6.32 46.03
N GLN A 336 -39.71 6.12 46.17
CA GLN A 336 -39.11 4.89 46.70
C GLN A 336 -39.63 4.58 48.12
N GLY A 337 -39.78 5.61 48.96
CA GLY A 337 -40.38 5.48 50.30
C GLY A 337 -41.90 5.26 50.31
N LYS A 338 -42.62 5.68 49.26
CA LYS A 338 -44.07 5.46 49.09
C LYS A 338 -44.37 4.10 48.44
N THR A 339 -43.47 3.54 47.62
CA THR A 339 -43.57 2.19 47.03
C THR A 339 -43.52 1.07 48.07
N ASP A 340 -42.77 1.25 49.17
CA ASP A 340 -42.76 0.27 50.26
C ASP A 340 -44.07 0.24 51.06
N THR A 341 -44.88 1.31 50.96
CA THR A 341 -46.20 1.43 51.60
C THR A 341 -47.32 0.97 50.66
N LEU A 342 -47.22 1.24 49.34
CA LEU A 342 -48.22 0.85 48.33
C LEU A 342 -48.15 -0.62 47.89
N ALA A 343 -47.03 -1.32 48.13
CA ALA A 343 -46.92 -2.77 47.89
C ALA A 343 -47.88 -3.61 48.76
N LYS A 344 -48.55 -2.97 49.72
CA LYS A 344 -49.50 -3.60 50.64
C LYS A 344 -50.99 -3.41 50.25
N GLU A 345 -51.32 -2.59 49.25
CA GLU A 345 -52.71 -2.11 49.08
C GLU A 345 -53.39 -2.29 47.70
N LEU A 346 -52.78 -2.82 46.65
CA LEU A 346 -53.52 -3.08 45.40
C LEU A 346 -53.01 -4.37 44.73
N GLN A 347 -53.61 -5.58 44.75
CA GLN A 347 -55.00 -6.04 44.86
C GLN A 347 -56.07 -5.10 44.32
N ASP A 348 -56.44 -5.38 43.06
CA ASP A 348 -57.54 -4.81 42.29
C ASP A 348 -57.18 -3.65 41.36
N THR A 349 -56.85 -3.99 40.11
CA THR A 349 -57.69 -3.62 38.95
C THR A 349 -57.12 -4.18 37.64
N ALA A 350 -58.02 -4.74 36.82
CA ALA A 350 -57.76 -5.74 35.79
C ALA A 350 -57.13 -5.23 34.47
N TRP A 351 -56.54 -4.04 34.42
CA TRP A 351 -55.92 -3.50 33.19
C TRP A 351 -54.41 -3.78 33.12
N LEU A 352 -53.69 -3.71 34.25
CA LEU A 352 -52.28 -4.12 34.35
C LEU A 352 -52.06 -5.60 34.02
N ARG A 353 -53.09 -6.43 34.17
CA ARG A 353 -53.04 -7.87 33.86
C ARG A 353 -52.86 -8.14 32.36
N LYS A 354 -53.38 -7.27 31.48
CA LYS A 354 -53.34 -7.47 30.02
C LYS A 354 -52.00 -7.04 29.41
N GLU A 355 -51.43 -5.95 29.93
CA GLU A 355 -50.09 -5.46 29.55
C GLU A 355 -49.00 -6.40 30.09
N ALA A 356 -49.16 -6.90 31.33
CA ALA A 356 -48.28 -7.90 31.92
C ALA A 356 -48.37 -9.26 31.18
N GLU A 357 -49.56 -9.71 30.75
CA GLU A 357 -49.70 -10.93 29.95
C GLU A 357 -48.99 -10.82 28.58
N ALA A 358 -48.94 -9.64 27.96
CA ALA A 358 -48.20 -9.41 26.72
C ALA A 358 -46.68 -9.40 26.95
N GLN A 359 -46.20 -8.72 27.99
CA GLN A 359 -44.78 -8.70 28.35
C GLN A 359 -44.26 -10.05 28.86
N ILE A 360 -45.11 -10.82 29.57
CA ILE A 360 -44.81 -12.20 29.99
C ILE A 360 -44.70 -13.11 28.77
N LYS A 361 -45.51 -12.93 27.72
CA LYS A 361 -45.45 -13.73 26.49
C LYS A 361 -44.18 -13.46 25.67
N GLU A 362 -43.73 -12.20 25.64
CA GLU A 362 -42.49 -11.80 24.97
C GLU A 362 -41.26 -12.26 25.76
N SER A 363 -41.30 -12.12 27.10
CA SER A 363 -40.23 -12.62 27.98
C SER A 363 -40.17 -14.16 27.98
N GLN A 364 -41.30 -14.87 27.87
CA GLN A 364 -41.33 -16.33 27.71
C GLN A 364 -40.74 -16.79 26.37
N LYS A 365 -40.86 -15.99 25.29
CA LYS A 365 -40.17 -16.24 24.00
C LYS A 365 -38.67 -16.05 24.11
N GLN A 366 -38.21 -14.99 24.77
CA GLN A 366 -36.78 -14.73 24.98
C GLN A 366 -36.15 -15.77 25.92
N ILE A 367 -36.86 -16.19 26.97
CA ILE A 367 -36.44 -17.28 27.85
C ILE A 367 -36.46 -18.63 27.12
N SER A 368 -37.42 -18.89 26.22
CA SER A 368 -37.44 -20.10 25.37
C SER A 368 -36.26 -20.15 24.40
N TRP A 369 -35.88 -19.02 23.80
CA TRP A 369 -34.69 -18.90 22.95
C TRP A 369 -33.41 -19.09 23.75
N ALA A 370 -33.29 -18.45 24.92
CA ALA A 370 -32.16 -18.63 25.82
C ALA A 370 -32.06 -20.08 26.35
N LYS A 371 -33.19 -20.76 26.62
CA LYS A 371 -33.22 -22.19 26.99
C LYS A 371 -32.79 -23.10 25.83
N LEU A 372 -33.17 -22.79 24.58
CA LEU A 372 -32.73 -23.50 23.37
C LEU A 372 -31.24 -23.28 23.07
N GLU A 373 -30.72 -22.09 23.31
CA GLU A 373 -29.29 -21.73 23.22
C GLU A 373 -28.48 -22.45 24.30
N GLN A 374 -29.01 -22.54 25.52
CA GLN A 374 -28.41 -23.24 26.65
C GLN A 374 -28.48 -24.77 26.48
N GLU A 375 -29.58 -25.32 25.94
CA GLU A 375 -29.69 -26.73 25.57
C GLU A 375 -28.80 -27.11 24.38
N ARG A 376 -28.59 -26.21 23.40
CA ARG A 376 -27.59 -26.35 22.33
C ARG A 376 -26.16 -26.31 22.88
N SER A 377 -25.87 -25.39 23.78
CA SER A 377 -24.56 -25.26 24.44
C SER A 377 -24.26 -26.46 25.35
N VAL A 378 -25.27 -27.01 26.03
CA VAL A 378 -25.17 -28.25 26.81
C VAL A 378 -25.04 -29.48 25.91
N LYS A 379 -25.68 -29.52 24.72
CA LYS A 379 -25.48 -30.59 23.71
C LYS A 379 -24.07 -30.56 23.11
N ILE A 380 -23.55 -29.38 22.81
CA ILE A 380 -22.17 -29.18 22.34
C ILE A 380 -21.19 -29.55 23.46
N ALA A 381 -21.44 -29.15 24.70
CA ALA A 381 -20.64 -29.58 25.85
C ALA A 381 -20.72 -31.09 26.13
N TYR A 382 -21.85 -31.76 25.82
CA TYR A 382 -22.00 -33.21 25.94
C TYR A 382 -21.29 -33.96 24.80
N THR A 383 -21.26 -33.37 23.60
CA THR A 383 -20.57 -33.93 22.42
C THR A 383 -19.05 -33.75 22.57
N CYS A 384 -18.59 -32.57 23.01
CA CYS A 384 -17.20 -32.33 23.36
C CYS A 384 -16.73 -33.17 24.57
N ARG A 385 -17.60 -33.49 25.55
CA ARG A 385 -17.25 -34.37 26.67
C ARG A 385 -17.20 -35.85 26.26
N ARG A 386 -18.00 -36.26 25.26
CA ARG A 386 -17.97 -37.62 24.68
C ARG A 386 -16.74 -37.80 23.77
N GLU A 387 -16.42 -36.80 22.96
CA GLU A 387 -15.21 -36.77 22.13
C GLU A 387 -13.94 -36.65 22.98
N SER A 388 -13.97 -35.87 24.08
CA SER A 388 -12.85 -35.80 25.04
C SER A 388 -12.65 -37.11 25.83
N GLN A 389 -13.71 -37.88 26.10
CA GLN A 389 -13.58 -39.22 26.68
C GLN A 389 -13.09 -40.27 25.67
N ASP A 390 -13.41 -40.12 24.38
CA ASP A 390 -12.92 -41.01 23.32
C ASP A 390 -11.45 -40.69 22.96
N LEU A 391 -11.09 -39.40 22.89
CA LEU A 391 -9.72 -38.91 22.83
C LEU A 391 -8.93 -39.32 24.08
N GLY A 392 -9.52 -39.29 25.28
CA GLY A 392 -8.87 -39.75 26.51
C GLY A 392 -8.61 -41.27 26.53
N LYS A 393 -9.49 -42.07 25.91
CA LYS A 393 -9.26 -43.51 25.71
C LYS A 393 -8.19 -43.76 24.65
N GLN A 394 -8.21 -43.02 23.55
CA GLN A 394 -7.20 -43.11 22.50
C GLN A 394 -5.82 -42.65 23.00
N VAL A 395 -5.75 -41.60 23.82
CA VAL A 395 -4.52 -41.13 24.47
C VAL A 395 -4.01 -42.18 25.45
N LYS A 396 -4.85 -42.77 26.31
CA LYS A 396 -4.40 -43.88 27.20
C LYS A 396 -3.98 -45.13 26.43
N GLN A 397 -4.60 -45.41 25.29
CA GLN A 397 -4.24 -46.53 24.44
C GLN A 397 -2.93 -46.26 23.68
N LEU A 398 -2.69 -45.00 23.30
CA LEU A 398 -1.43 -44.51 22.73
C LEU A 398 -0.31 -44.44 23.78
N GLU A 399 -0.58 -44.02 25.02
CA GLU A 399 0.35 -44.03 26.15
C GLU A 399 0.74 -45.45 26.52
N LYS A 400 -0.23 -46.38 26.57
CA LYS A 400 0.06 -47.81 26.78
C LYS A 400 0.85 -48.41 25.62
N LEU A 401 0.54 -48.05 24.38
CA LEU A 401 1.35 -48.42 23.21
C LEU A 401 2.74 -47.79 23.28
N LEU A 402 2.88 -46.56 23.79
CA LEU A 402 4.15 -45.89 23.97
C LEU A 402 4.99 -46.60 25.05
N GLU A 403 4.41 -46.93 26.19
CA GLU A 403 5.06 -47.70 27.27
C GLU A 403 5.43 -49.12 26.81
N GLU A 404 4.55 -49.81 26.09
CA GLU A 404 4.83 -51.14 25.53
C GLU A 404 5.95 -51.08 24.49
N ARG A 405 6.03 -50.00 23.70
CA ARG A 405 7.07 -49.78 22.69
C ARG A 405 8.37 -49.27 23.30
N GLU A 406 8.34 -48.45 24.34
CA GLU A 406 9.50 -48.08 25.14
C GLU A 406 10.07 -49.31 25.85
N ALA A 407 9.23 -50.16 26.44
CA ALA A 407 9.66 -51.43 27.02
C ALA A 407 10.22 -52.40 25.95
N HIS A 408 9.74 -52.32 24.71
CA HIS A 408 10.28 -53.09 23.58
C HIS A 408 11.64 -52.53 23.14
N ILE A 409 11.77 -51.21 23.06
CA ILE A 409 13.04 -50.51 22.75
C ILE A 409 14.06 -50.79 23.85
N GLN A 410 13.68 -50.72 25.12
CA GLN A 410 14.55 -51.05 26.25
C GLN A 410 14.95 -52.53 26.26
N ARG A 411 14.08 -53.46 25.82
CA ARG A 411 14.45 -54.87 25.61
C ARG A 411 15.45 -55.04 24.47
N ILE A 412 15.35 -54.26 23.40
CA ILE A 412 16.33 -54.24 22.31
C ILE A 412 17.66 -53.65 22.81
N LEU A 413 17.63 -52.51 23.51
CA LEU A 413 18.81 -51.84 24.06
C LEU A 413 19.55 -52.71 25.10
N ASN A 414 18.81 -53.50 25.89
CA ASN A 414 19.35 -54.43 26.88
C ASN A 414 19.65 -55.83 26.34
N SER A 415 19.32 -56.11 25.07
CA SER A 415 19.63 -57.39 24.44
C SER A 415 21.15 -57.59 24.35
N LYS A 416 21.61 -58.84 24.49
CA LYS A 416 23.03 -59.18 24.37
C LYS A 416 23.62 -58.68 23.04
N SER A 417 22.83 -58.73 21.97
CA SER A 417 23.20 -58.25 20.64
C SER A 417 23.52 -56.75 20.63
N TRP A 418 22.71 -55.91 21.27
CA TRP A 418 22.91 -54.47 21.31
C TRP A 418 24.09 -54.06 22.21
N ARG A 419 24.25 -54.74 23.35
CA ARG A 419 25.40 -54.53 24.26
C ARG A 419 26.74 -54.91 23.62
N ILE A 420 26.77 -55.93 22.77
CA ILE A 420 27.97 -56.31 21.99
C ILE A 420 28.28 -55.24 20.94
N THR A 421 27.28 -54.71 20.24
CA THR A 421 27.49 -53.65 19.24
C THR A 421 27.84 -52.28 19.82
N ALA A 422 27.38 -51.98 21.05
CA ALA A 422 27.72 -50.74 21.74
C ALA A 422 29.19 -50.69 22.16
N TRP A 423 29.76 -51.82 22.62
CA TRP A 423 31.20 -51.93 22.93
C TRP A 423 32.09 -51.85 21.68
N LEU A 424 31.61 -52.36 20.53
CA LEU A 424 32.33 -52.27 19.25
C LEU A 424 32.40 -50.84 18.66
N LYS A 425 31.64 -49.87 19.17
CA LYS A 425 31.68 -48.46 18.71
C LYS A 425 32.97 -47.72 19.06
N HIS A 426 33.80 -48.25 19.96
CA HIS A 426 35.05 -47.62 20.39
C HIS A 426 36.32 -48.25 19.78
N LEU A 427 36.17 -49.22 18.87
CA LEU A 427 37.29 -49.92 18.22
C LEU A 427 37.39 -49.50 16.75
N ASP A 428 38.31 -48.58 16.45
CA ASP A 428 38.62 -48.18 15.08
C ASP A 428 39.72 -49.09 14.49
N ARG A 429 39.31 -50.22 13.90
CA ARG A 429 40.20 -51.09 13.12
C ARG A 429 39.56 -51.55 11.80
N PRO A 430 40.30 -51.55 10.68
CA PRO A 430 39.76 -51.86 9.34
C PRO A 430 39.25 -53.30 9.16
N MET A 431 39.57 -54.23 10.07
CA MET A 431 39.21 -55.64 9.98
C MET A 431 37.75 -55.96 10.40
N ILE A 432 37.06 -55.05 11.11
CA ILE A 432 35.75 -55.31 11.74
C ILE A 432 34.59 -54.60 11.00
N ARG A 433 34.93 -53.68 10.08
CA ARG A 433 33.98 -52.89 9.25
C ARG A 433 32.94 -53.74 8.48
N PRO A 434 33.28 -54.91 7.90
CA PRO A 434 32.31 -55.73 7.16
C PRO A 434 31.26 -56.38 8.07
N LEU A 435 31.63 -56.68 9.32
CA LEU A 435 30.75 -57.30 10.31
C LEU A 435 29.73 -56.30 10.87
N ILE A 436 30.16 -55.05 11.08
CA ILE A 436 29.29 -53.94 11.51
C ILE A 436 28.24 -53.62 10.44
N ASN A 437 28.63 -53.63 9.15
CA ASN A 437 27.70 -53.40 8.04
C ASN A 437 26.65 -54.52 7.89
N ARG A 438 27.01 -55.79 8.17
CA ARG A 438 26.03 -56.90 8.18
C ARG A 438 25.00 -56.78 9.31
N ILE A 439 25.42 -56.33 10.49
CA ILE A 439 24.53 -56.16 11.64
C ILE A 439 23.62 -54.94 11.42
N ALA A 440 24.16 -53.83 10.91
CA ALA A 440 23.39 -52.64 10.55
C ALA A 440 22.33 -52.96 9.47
N TYR A 441 22.67 -53.78 8.46
CA TYR A 441 21.72 -54.22 7.43
C TYR A 441 20.60 -55.10 8.00
N SER A 442 20.89 -55.95 8.99
CA SER A 442 19.85 -56.76 9.65
C SER A 442 18.91 -55.92 10.53
N VAL A 443 19.41 -54.85 11.14
CA VAL A 443 18.59 -53.89 11.91
C VAL A 443 17.73 -53.05 10.96
N PHE A 444 18.28 -52.63 9.82
CA PHE A 444 17.57 -51.87 8.80
C PHE A 444 16.44 -52.67 8.14
N ARG A 445 16.66 -53.97 7.91
CA ARG A 445 15.63 -54.90 7.41
C ARG A 445 14.48 -55.08 8.39
N ASN A 446 14.76 -55.22 9.69
CA ASN A 446 13.69 -55.32 10.71
C ASN A 446 12.93 -54.00 10.92
N LEU A 447 13.54 -52.85 10.58
CA LEU A 447 12.88 -51.55 10.57
C LEU A 447 12.05 -51.32 9.30
N LYS A 448 12.39 -51.97 8.18
CA LYS A 448 11.64 -51.89 6.91
C LYS A 448 10.25 -52.52 7.02
N ASP A 449 10.11 -53.61 7.76
CA ASP A 449 8.81 -54.23 8.05
C ASP A 449 7.95 -53.35 8.97
N LEU A 450 8.58 -52.44 9.74
CA LEU A 450 7.89 -51.42 10.53
C LEU A 450 7.38 -50.24 9.68
N TRP A 451 7.90 -50.08 8.46
CA TRP A 451 7.61 -48.96 7.55
C TRP A 451 6.52 -49.26 6.53
N SER A 452 6.19 -50.53 6.26
CA SER A 452 5.14 -50.89 5.30
C SER A 452 3.71 -50.61 5.79
N ASP A 453 3.53 -50.48 7.11
CA ASP A 453 2.20 -50.30 7.73
C ASP A 453 1.78 -48.82 7.86
N PHE A 454 2.68 -47.87 7.58
CA PHE A 454 2.41 -46.43 7.60
C PHE A 454 2.44 -45.88 6.17
N GLY A 455 1.27 -45.80 5.53
CA GLY A 455 1.09 -45.14 4.24
C GLY A 455 1.55 -43.67 4.30
N GLU A 456 2.60 -43.38 3.52
CA GLU A 456 3.36 -42.13 3.37
C GLU A 456 4.05 -41.53 4.61
N PRO A 457 5.29 -40.99 4.47
CA PRO A 457 6.11 -40.63 5.62
C PRO A 457 5.80 -39.22 6.14
N CYS A 458 5.37 -39.15 7.40
CA CYS A 458 5.23 -37.89 8.14
C CYS A 458 6.61 -37.16 8.21
N PRO A 459 6.73 -35.87 7.76
CA PRO A 459 8.00 -35.16 7.64
C PRO A 459 8.83 -35.05 8.93
N GLY A 460 8.17 -35.11 10.10
CA GLY A 460 8.82 -35.07 11.41
C GLY A 460 9.63 -36.33 11.73
N LEU A 461 9.17 -37.51 11.31
CA LEU A 461 9.83 -38.78 11.60
C LEU A 461 11.03 -39.02 10.67
N ALA A 462 10.94 -38.58 9.41
CA ALA A 462 12.06 -38.57 8.47
C ALA A 462 13.20 -37.68 8.97
N ARG A 463 12.87 -36.54 9.62
CA ARG A 463 13.85 -35.66 10.28
C ARG A 463 14.49 -36.33 11.50
N PHE A 464 13.71 -37.06 12.31
CA PHE A 464 14.23 -37.81 13.46
C PHE A 464 15.17 -38.95 13.06
N VAL A 465 14.84 -39.72 12.02
CA VAL A 465 15.69 -40.79 11.48
C VAL A 465 16.95 -40.22 10.84
N ARG A 466 16.85 -39.11 10.09
CA ARG A 466 18.01 -38.43 9.50
C ARG A 466 18.95 -37.85 10.57
N HIS A 467 18.42 -37.32 11.68
CA HIS A 467 19.26 -36.82 12.78
C HIS A 467 19.86 -37.92 13.66
N THR A 468 19.11 -39.00 13.93
CA THR A 468 19.52 -39.99 14.95
C THR A 468 20.35 -41.13 14.36
N LEU A 469 20.02 -41.61 13.15
CA LEU A 469 20.72 -42.74 12.50
C LEU A 469 21.86 -42.29 11.57
N LEU A 470 21.72 -41.16 10.86
CA LEU A 470 22.80 -40.63 10.01
C LEU A 470 23.73 -39.67 10.76
N GLY A 471 23.30 -39.10 11.89
CA GLY A 471 24.16 -38.32 12.80
C GLY A 471 25.17 -39.16 13.59
N THR A 472 25.10 -40.50 13.53
CA THR A 472 26.03 -41.41 14.23
C THR A 472 27.13 -42.00 13.34
N LEU A 473 27.14 -41.69 12.03
CA LEU A 473 28.21 -42.09 11.09
C LEU A 473 29.06 -40.91 10.58
N TRP A 474 28.75 -39.69 11.01
CA TRP A 474 29.52 -38.48 10.70
C TRP A 474 29.71 -37.67 11.99
N PRO A 475 30.94 -37.40 12.45
CA PRO A 475 31.15 -36.79 13.75
C PRO A 475 30.78 -35.31 13.69
N VAL A 476 29.61 -34.97 14.26
CA VAL A 476 29.31 -33.61 14.73
C VAL A 476 29.82 -33.53 16.16
N GLN A 477 30.79 -32.64 16.42
CA GLN A 477 31.32 -32.40 17.76
C GLN A 477 30.24 -31.79 18.69
N PRO A 478 30.31 -32.07 20.00
CA PRO A 478 29.35 -31.55 20.98
C PRO A 478 29.53 -30.05 21.25
N ALA A 479 28.43 -29.40 21.67
CA ALA A 479 28.39 -27.98 22.04
C ALA A 479 29.43 -27.63 23.11
N PRO A 480 30.15 -26.50 22.99
CA PRO A 480 31.08 -26.07 24.01
C PRO A 480 30.34 -25.49 25.22
N LYS A 481 30.82 -25.89 26.40
CA LYS A 481 30.63 -25.15 27.65
C LYS A 481 31.28 -23.78 27.52
N ALA A 482 30.63 -22.76 28.11
CA ALA A 482 31.17 -21.43 28.45
C ALA A 482 32.40 -20.97 27.65
N ALA A 483 32.13 -20.25 26.55
CA ALA A 483 32.98 -19.26 25.87
C ALA A 483 34.50 -19.40 26.03
N GLU A 484 35.10 -20.34 25.31
CA GLU A 484 36.38 -20.08 24.65
C GLU A 484 36.08 -19.74 23.19
N LEU A 485 36.35 -18.49 22.80
CA LEU A 485 36.24 -17.97 21.44
C LEU A 485 37.08 -18.83 20.48
N LEU A 486 36.44 -19.63 19.63
CA LEU A 486 37.12 -20.20 18.46
C LEU A 486 37.39 -19.08 17.45
N PRO A 487 38.53 -19.10 16.75
CA PRO A 487 38.96 -17.98 15.93
C PRO A 487 38.02 -17.76 14.73
N HIS A 488 37.59 -16.51 14.51
CA HIS A 488 36.80 -16.04 13.35
C HIS A 488 37.46 -16.29 11.97
N THR A 489 38.58 -17.02 11.92
CA THR A 489 39.50 -17.15 10.78
C THR A 489 38.97 -17.98 9.60
N ALA A 490 37.80 -18.62 9.71
CA ALA A 490 37.18 -19.37 8.61
C ALA A 490 36.08 -18.59 7.85
N VAL A 491 35.63 -17.44 8.35
CA VAL A 491 34.55 -16.67 7.73
C VAL A 491 35.14 -15.51 6.92
N THR A 492 34.88 -15.46 5.62
CA THR A 492 35.38 -14.40 4.75
C THR A 492 34.41 -13.22 4.67
N VAL A 493 34.95 -12.01 4.87
CA VAL A 493 34.19 -10.74 4.81
C VAL A 493 34.88 -9.79 3.84
N ALA A 494 34.13 -9.16 2.95
CA ALA A 494 34.63 -8.05 2.14
C ALA A 494 33.89 -6.75 2.49
N VAL A 495 34.64 -5.67 2.66
CA VAL A 495 34.10 -4.32 2.77
C VAL A 495 34.31 -3.61 1.43
N ILE A 496 33.20 -3.19 0.81
CA ILE A 496 33.16 -2.51 -0.47
C ILE A 496 32.81 -1.05 -0.20
N ILE A 497 33.69 -0.14 -0.62
CA ILE A 497 33.58 1.30 -0.40
C ILE A 497 33.33 1.98 -1.76
N PRO A 498 32.07 2.19 -2.19
CA PRO A 498 31.78 2.96 -3.38
C PRO A 498 32.16 4.44 -3.17
N CYS A 499 32.75 5.06 -4.19
CA CYS A 499 33.33 6.40 -4.06
C CYS A 499 33.20 7.19 -5.36
N HIS A 500 32.78 8.46 -5.28
CA HIS A 500 32.76 9.39 -6.41
C HIS A 500 32.98 10.84 -5.93
N ASN A 501 34.18 11.39 -6.10
CA ASN A 501 34.57 12.72 -5.63
C ASN A 501 34.56 12.90 -4.10
N TYR A 502 35.09 11.91 -3.38
CA TYR A 502 35.10 11.87 -1.91
C TYR A 502 36.52 11.89 -1.31
N ALA A 503 37.49 12.53 -1.98
CA ALA A 503 38.91 12.51 -1.57
C ALA A 503 39.14 12.93 -0.11
N GLN A 504 38.33 13.89 0.36
CA GLN A 504 38.42 14.45 1.71
C GLN A 504 37.92 13.49 2.80
N PHE A 505 36.99 12.59 2.49
CA PHE A 505 36.35 11.72 3.48
C PHE A 505 36.85 10.27 3.41
N LEU A 506 37.25 9.81 2.22
CA LEU A 506 37.72 8.46 1.97
C LEU A 506 38.78 7.95 2.97
N PRO A 507 39.77 8.76 3.42
CA PRO A 507 40.73 8.31 4.43
C PRO A 507 40.06 7.85 5.72
N GLU A 508 39.10 8.60 6.26
CA GLU A 508 38.43 8.26 7.53
C GLU A 508 37.63 6.96 7.40
N ALA A 509 36.92 6.77 6.29
CA ALA A 509 36.19 5.55 5.99
C ALA A 509 37.14 4.34 5.96
N VAL A 510 38.25 4.43 5.20
CA VAL A 510 39.23 3.34 5.07
C VAL A 510 39.94 3.04 6.39
N GLU A 511 40.36 4.06 7.15
CA GLU A 511 40.96 3.84 8.48
C GLU A 511 40.01 3.15 9.44
N SER A 512 38.71 3.47 9.40
CA SER A 512 37.70 2.82 10.26
C SER A 512 37.58 1.32 10.02
N VAL A 513 37.76 0.90 8.76
CA VAL A 513 37.75 -0.51 8.37
C VAL A 513 39.06 -1.19 8.76
N LEU A 514 40.20 -0.52 8.60
CA LEU A 514 41.50 -1.03 9.02
C LEU A 514 41.62 -1.14 10.55
N ALA A 515 40.84 -0.35 11.30
CA ALA A 515 40.80 -0.38 12.76
C ALA A 515 39.87 -1.46 13.35
N GLN A 516 39.24 -2.30 12.52
CA GLN A 516 38.32 -3.34 13.01
C GLN A 516 39.03 -4.39 13.88
N THR A 517 38.40 -4.81 14.97
CA THR A 517 38.92 -5.84 15.88
C THR A 517 38.95 -7.22 15.23
N VAL A 518 38.01 -7.48 14.31
CA VAL A 518 38.06 -8.59 13.37
C VAL A 518 38.30 -8.01 11.98
N GLN A 519 39.49 -8.26 11.44
CA GLN A 519 39.89 -7.72 10.14
C GLN A 519 39.07 -8.36 9.01
N PRO A 520 38.51 -7.56 8.09
CA PRO A 520 37.90 -8.11 6.89
C PRO A 520 38.95 -8.82 6.03
N THR A 521 38.53 -9.84 5.29
CA THR A 521 39.39 -10.57 4.36
C THR A 521 39.81 -9.69 3.18
N GLU A 522 38.90 -8.81 2.75
CA GLU A 522 39.13 -7.91 1.62
C GLU A 522 38.55 -6.53 1.91
N ILE A 523 39.27 -5.48 1.48
CA ILE A 523 38.78 -4.10 1.46
C ILE A 523 38.91 -3.61 0.02
N LEU A 524 37.82 -3.15 -0.57
CA LEU A 524 37.77 -2.67 -1.95
C LEU A 524 37.24 -1.25 -1.99
N VAL A 525 38.04 -0.31 -2.47
CA VAL A 525 37.56 1.02 -2.87
C VAL A 525 37.16 0.95 -4.35
N VAL A 526 35.89 1.24 -4.63
CA VAL A 526 35.31 1.23 -5.98
C VAL A 526 35.01 2.66 -6.39
N ASP A 527 35.87 3.23 -7.23
CA ASP A 527 35.82 4.61 -7.69
C ASP A 527 35.07 4.72 -9.03
N ASP A 528 33.90 5.36 -8.98
CA ASP A 528 33.02 5.60 -10.11
C ASP A 528 33.44 6.85 -10.89
N ALA A 529 34.65 6.84 -11.46
CA ALA A 529 35.18 7.90 -12.30
C ALA A 529 35.33 9.28 -11.60
N SER A 530 35.83 9.30 -10.37
CA SER A 530 36.14 10.57 -9.67
C SER A 530 37.11 11.45 -10.46
N GLU A 531 36.84 12.76 -10.43
CA GLU A 531 37.64 13.83 -11.03
C GLU A 531 38.47 14.62 -10.00
N ASP A 532 38.16 14.46 -8.72
CA ASP A 532 38.92 15.05 -7.61
C ASP A 532 40.17 14.21 -7.24
N GLY A 533 40.77 14.47 -6.07
CA GLY A 533 41.94 13.72 -5.57
C GLY A 533 41.68 12.28 -5.09
N THR A 534 40.47 11.75 -5.26
CA THR A 534 40.08 10.39 -4.80
C THR A 534 41.01 9.31 -5.35
N PRO A 535 41.40 9.32 -6.64
CA PRO A 535 42.29 8.29 -7.19
C PRO A 535 43.66 8.25 -6.50
N GLU A 536 44.22 9.41 -6.17
CA GLU A 536 45.50 9.53 -5.46
C GLU A 536 45.39 9.00 -4.03
N VAL A 537 44.31 9.35 -3.34
CA VAL A 537 44.04 8.90 -1.97
C VAL A 537 43.85 7.38 -1.93
N ALA A 538 42.98 6.82 -2.77
CA ALA A 538 42.71 5.40 -2.82
C ALA A 538 43.97 4.56 -3.11
N ARG A 539 44.82 5.00 -4.06
CA ARG A 539 46.07 4.31 -4.41
C ARG A 539 47.07 4.24 -3.25
N ARG A 540 47.10 5.21 -2.34
CA ARG A 540 48.02 5.21 -1.18
C ARG A 540 47.74 4.03 -0.23
N TYR A 541 46.49 3.62 -0.13
CA TYR A 541 46.06 2.52 0.73
C TYR A 541 46.38 1.12 0.18
N ALA A 542 46.84 1.00 -1.06
CA ALA A 542 47.25 -0.28 -1.65
C ALA A 542 48.35 -0.99 -0.83
N THR A 543 49.27 -0.21 -0.25
CA THR A 543 50.33 -0.72 0.62
C THR A 543 49.83 -1.32 1.93
N ARG A 544 48.59 -1.02 2.31
CA ARG A 544 47.91 -1.53 3.52
C ARG A 544 46.87 -2.62 3.19
N GLY A 545 46.93 -3.20 1.99
CA GLY A 545 46.06 -4.30 1.58
C GLY A 545 44.70 -3.88 1.03
N VAL A 546 44.46 -2.58 0.79
CA VAL A 546 43.22 -2.09 0.20
C VAL A 546 43.30 -2.19 -1.33
N ARG A 547 42.34 -2.89 -1.94
CA ARG A 547 42.25 -3.00 -3.41
C ARG A 547 41.51 -1.78 -3.96
N TYR A 548 41.98 -1.25 -5.08
CA TYR A 548 41.36 -0.13 -5.77
C TYR A 548 40.85 -0.57 -7.14
N LEU A 549 39.56 -0.32 -7.40
CA LEU A 549 38.87 -0.61 -8.65
C LEU A 549 38.27 0.69 -9.17
N ARG A 550 38.55 1.04 -10.43
CA ARG A 550 38.02 2.26 -11.07
C ARG A 550 37.26 1.92 -12.35
N GLY A 551 36.14 2.59 -12.59
CA GLY A 551 35.29 2.46 -13.78
C GLY A 551 34.37 3.67 -13.94
N ASP A 552 33.56 3.71 -15.01
CA ASP A 552 32.53 4.72 -15.27
C ASP A 552 31.17 4.00 -15.32
N TRP A 553 30.59 3.79 -14.15
CA TRP A 553 29.31 3.10 -13.94
C TRP A 553 28.13 4.06 -13.78
N ARG A 554 28.39 5.32 -13.40
CA ARG A 554 27.40 6.41 -13.25
C ARG A 554 26.24 6.07 -12.33
N SER A 555 26.50 5.25 -11.31
CA SER A 555 25.48 4.82 -10.35
C SER A 555 26.13 4.11 -9.17
N VAL A 556 25.75 4.50 -7.95
CA VAL A 556 26.20 3.85 -6.71
C VAL A 556 25.86 2.35 -6.70
N GLY A 557 24.67 1.96 -7.19
CA GLY A 557 24.25 0.56 -7.27
C GLY A 557 25.14 -0.25 -8.23
N ALA A 558 25.48 0.34 -9.38
CA ALA A 558 26.36 -0.29 -10.35
C ALA A 558 27.81 -0.40 -9.83
N ALA A 559 28.32 0.62 -9.13
CA ALA A 559 29.61 0.56 -8.44
C ALA A 559 29.63 -0.53 -7.35
N ARG A 560 28.56 -0.65 -6.54
CA ARG A 560 28.42 -1.75 -5.56
C ARG A 560 28.43 -3.11 -6.25
N ASN A 561 27.70 -3.28 -7.37
CA ASN A 561 27.71 -4.51 -8.17
C ASN A 561 29.10 -4.85 -8.74
N ALA A 562 29.85 -3.85 -9.21
CA ALA A 562 31.24 -4.04 -9.64
C ALA A 562 32.13 -4.54 -8.49
N GLY A 563 31.94 -4.00 -7.28
CA GLY A 563 32.58 -4.49 -6.06
C GLY A 563 32.23 -5.95 -5.75
N ILE A 564 30.94 -6.31 -5.82
CA ILE A 564 30.46 -7.69 -5.58
C ILE A 564 31.14 -8.69 -6.52
N ALA A 565 31.33 -8.31 -7.79
CA ALA A 565 31.97 -9.12 -8.81
C ALA A 565 33.49 -9.29 -8.59
N ALA A 566 34.13 -8.37 -7.86
CA ALA A 566 35.57 -8.34 -7.63
C ALA A 566 36.05 -9.13 -6.40
N THR A 567 35.13 -9.65 -5.58
CA THR A 567 35.40 -10.45 -4.36
C THR A 567 34.64 -11.77 -4.38
N SER A 568 35.14 -12.79 -3.66
CA SER A 568 34.45 -14.05 -3.39
C SER A 568 34.06 -14.23 -1.91
N ALA A 569 34.13 -13.19 -1.08
CA ALA A 569 33.84 -13.27 0.34
C ALA A 569 32.40 -13.71 0.64
N ALA A 570 32.19 -14.49 1.71
CA ALA A 570 30.88 -15.04 2.07
C ALA A 570 29.91 -13.97 2.60
N PHE A 571 30.43 -12.95 3.26
CA PHE A 571 29.68 -11.80 3.75
C PHE A 571 30.23 -10.51 3.16
N LEU A 572 29.33 -9.55 2.92
CA LEU A 572 29.62 -8.28 2.28
C LEU A 572 29.10 -7.13 3.14
N ILE A 573 29.84 -6.03 3.14
CA ILE A 573 29.47 -4.76 3.78
C ILE A 573 29.68 -3.67 2.74
N PHE A 574 28.69 -2.79 2.55
CA PHE A 574 28.80 -1.64 1.66
C PHE A 574 28.90 -0.38 2.52
N LEU A 575 30.11 0.16 2.66
CA LEU A 575 30.38 1.35 3.47
C LEU A 575 30.56 2.55 2.55
N ASP A 576 29.65 3.54 2.62
CA ASP A 576 29.79 4.75 1.81
C ASP A 576 31.06 5.54 2.21
N ALA A 577 31.69 6.21 1.24
CA ALA A 577 33.05 6.77 1.39
C ALA A 577 33.17 7.93 2.40
N ASP A 578 32.06 8.44 2.90
CA ASP A 578 31.93 9.46 3.93
C ASP A 578 31.61 8.92 5.33
N ASP A 579 31.21 7.66 5.43
CA ASP A 579 30.78 7.01 6.67
C ASP A 579 31.91 6.25 7.38
N ILE A 580 31.68 5.91 8.64
CA ILE A 580 32.67 5.28 9.52
C ILE A 580 32.03 4.10 10.26
N LEU A 581 32.73 2.98 10.36
CA LEU A 581 32.30 1.84 11.19
C LEU A 581 32.92 1.91 12.59
N HIS A 582 32.13 1.60 13.63
CA HIS A 582 32.69 1.34 14.95
C HIS A 582 33.68 0.17 14.90
N SER A 583 34.76 0.21 15.70
CA SER A 583 35.87 -0.77 15.62
C SER A 583 35.46 -2.23 15.87
N GLU A 584 34.30 -2.47 16.46
CA GLU A 584 33.77 -3.83 16.72
C GLU A 584 32.64 -4.25 15.77
N TYR A 585 32.31 -3.43 14.76
CA TYR A 585 31.13 -3.61 13.91
C TYR A 585 31.10 -4.98 13.23
N ILE A 586 32.21 -5.37 12.58
CA ILE A 586 32.31 -6.66 11.87
C ILE A 586 32.20 -7.83 12.85
N ARG A 587 32.89 -7.77 14.00
CA ARG A 587 32.85 -8.83 15.01
C ARG A 587 31.41 -9.10 15.48
N LEU A 588 30.71 -8.04 15.89
CA LEU A 588 29.36 -8.13 16.43
C LEU A 588 28.35 -8.64 15.40
N ALA A 589 28.47 -8.23 14.13
CA ALA A 589 27.62 -8.74 13.06
C ALA A 589 27.86 -10.22 12.78
N LEU A 590 29.12 -10.66 12.75
CA LEU A 590 29.47 -12.07 12.54
C LEU A 590 28.99 -12.95 13.69
N ASP A 591 29.02 -12.47 14.94
CA ASP A 591 28.56 -13.21 16.11
C ASP A 591 27.06 -13.60 16.00
N VAL A 592 26.22 -12.70 15.48
CA VAL A 592 24.80 -12.98 15.27
C VAL A 592 24.53 -13.81 14.01
N LEU A 593 25.30 -13.59 12.93
CA LEU A 593 25.13 -14.31 11.66
C LEU A 593 25.66 -15.74 11.69
N HIS A 594 26.68 -16.02 12.51
CA HIS A 594 27.27 -17.34 12.64
C HIS A 594 26.26 -18.37 13.16
N ASN A 595 25.37 -17.94 14.07
CA ASN A 595 24.38 -18.80 14.71
C ASN A 595 23.03 -18.85 13.96
N ARG A 596 22.90 -18.16 12.81
CA ARG A 596 21.65 -17.99 12.07
C ARG A 596 21.84 -18.22 10.57
N SER A 597 21.74 -19.48 10.14
CA SER A 597 21.81 -19.83 8.71
C SER A 597 20.61 -19.36 7.89
N ASP A 598 19.50 -19.02 8.55
CA ASP A 598 18.29 -18.42 7.99
C ASP A 598 18.37 -16.88 7.85
N ALA A 599 19.38 -16.25 8.45
CA ALA A 599 19.60 -14.81 8.34
C ALA A 599 20.41 -14.47 7.07
N GLY A 600 19.81 -13.63 6.23
CA GLY A 600 20.45 -13.07 5.04
C GLY A 600 21.11 -11.71 5.32
N LEU A 601 20.64 -11.00 6.35
CA LEU A 601 21.06 -9.63 6.70
C LEU A 601 21.30 -9.52 8.20
N ALA A 602 22.32 -8.76 8.60
CA ALA A 602 22.49 -8.26 9.96
C ALA A 602 22.63 -6.74 9.95
N TYR A 603 21.91 -6.06 10.84
CA TYR A 603 21.85 -4.59 10.89
C TYR A 603 22.11 -4.07 12.30
N GLY A 604 22.71 -2.89 12.39
CA GLY A 604 23.13 -2.25 13.63
C GLY A 604 22.46 -0.89 13.84
N ASN A 605 22.87 -0.22 14.91
CA ASN A 605 22.46 1.15 15.22
C ASN A 605 23.18 2.15 14.30
N GLN A 606 22.65 3.38 14.23
CA GLN A 606 23.22 4.45 13.42
C GLN A 606 23.37 5.73 14.25
N GLN A 607 24.52 6.39 14.13
CA GLN A 607 24.79 7.65 14.80
C GLN A 607 25.26 8.70 13.79
N PHE A 608 24.53 9.79 13.69
CA PHE A 608 24.86 10.91 12.82
C PHE A 608 25.96 11.77 13.44
N PHE A 609 26.88 12.23 12.59
CA PHE A 609 27.91 13.21 12.94
C PHE A 609 28.17 14.16 11.77
N GLY A 610 28.97 15.22 11.97
CA GLY A 610 29.09 16.32 11.01
C GLY A 610 28.04 17.39 11.29
N ASP A 611 27.21 17.73 10.31
CA ASP A 611 26.19 18.79 10.42
C ASP A 611 25.00 18.39 11.32
N GLN A 612 24.81 17.10 11.58
CA GLN A 612 23.77 16.56 12.46
C GLN A 612 24.35 15.65 13.53
N HIS A 613 23.67 15.57 14.68
CA HIS A 613 24.06 14.76 15.83
C HIS A 613 22.87 13.97 16.38
N LEU A 614 22.26 13.14 15.53
CA LEU A 614 21.14 12.25 15.86
C LEU A 614 21.64 10.84 16.16
N TYR A 615 21.02 10.14 17.11
CA TYR A 615 21.22 8.71 17.31
C TYR A 615 19.93 7.95 16.95
N PHE A 616 20.06 6.94 16.11
CA PHE A 616 18.98 6.07 15.70
C PHE A 616 19.26 4.64 16.18
N GLU A 617 18.43 4.19 17.12
CA GLU A 617 18.45 2.80 17.58
C GLU A 617 17.61 1.93 16.65
N ALA A 618 18.24 0.91 16.06
CA ALA A 618 17.54 -0.01 15.20
C ALA A 618 16.61 -0.94 16.01
N PRO A 619 15.45 -1.34 15.47
CA PRO A 619 14.52 -2.24 16.15
C PRO A 619 15.18 -3.54 16.59
N ALA A 620 14.89 -4.00 17.81
CA ALA A 620 15.39 -5.29 18.33
C ALA A 620 14.90 -6.49 17.52
N VAL A 621 13.70 -6.40 16.96
CA VAL A 621 13.09 -7.40 16.09
C VAL A 621 12.77 -6.74 14.77
N PHE A 622 13.14 -7.41 13.68
CA PHE A 622 12.78 -6.94 12.35
C PHE A 622 11.25 -6.92 12.21
N ASP A 623 10.72 -5.76 11.83
CA ASP A 623 9.31 -5.55 11.59
C ASP A 623 9.13 -5.00 10.18
N TRP A 624 8.41 -5.77 9.36
CA TRP A 624 8.06 -5.36 8.00
C TRP A 624 7.34 -4.03 7.97
N LYS A 625 6.42 -3.76 8.90
CA LYS A 625 5.61 -2.53 8.90
C LYS A 625 6.49 -1.31 9.08
N ARG A 626 7.45 -1.38 10.02
CA ARG A 626 8.44 -0.33 10.24
C ARG A 626 9.47 -0.25 9.11
N PHE A 627 9.87 -1.38 8.54
CA PHE A 627 10.83 -1.40 7.43
C PHE A 627 10.27 -0.78 6.17
N ASP A 628 8.98 -0.99 5.87
CA ASP A 628 8.30 -0.44 4.69
C ASP A 628 8.01 1.08 4.81
N SER A 629 8.04 1.63 6.04
CA SER A 629 7.91 3.08 6.26
C SER A 629 9.24 3.80 6.32
N ILE A 630 10.24 3.24 7.00
CA ILE A 630 11.56 3.85 7.19
C ILE A 630 12.64 2.79 6.94
N ASN A 631 13.60 3.10 6.05
CA ASN A 631 14.79 2.29 5.87
C ASN A 631 15.67 2.36 7.14
N HIS A 632 15.57 1.35 7.98
CA HIS A 632 16.40 1.19 9.18
C HIS A 632 17.50 0.13 9.01
N LEU A 633 17.63 -0.44 7.81
CA LEU A 633 18.73 -1.32 7.40
C LEU A 633 19.58 -0.54 6.40
N ASN A 634 20.52 0.26 6.91
CA ASN A 634 21.39 1.07 6.05
C ASN A 634 22.29 0.21 5.13
N ALA A 635 22.98 0.87 4.20
CA ALA A 635 23.86 0.22 3.23
C ALA A 635 24.96 -0.67 3.88
N SER A 636 25.45 -0.32 5.07
CA SER A 636 26.45 -1.13 5.80
C SER A 636 25.89 -2.33 6.55
N ALA A 637 24.59 -2.64 6.39
CA ALA A 637 24.07 -3.92 6.84
C ALA A 637 24.93 -5.06 6.28
N VAL A 638 25.34 -5.99 7.15
CA VAL A 638 26.17 -7.12 6.75
C VAL A 638 25.30 -8.14 6.04
N VAL A 639 25.54 -8.34 4.75
CA VAL A 639 24.72 -9.20 3.90
C VAL A 639 25.44 -10.49 3.56
N ARG A 640 24.71 -11.61 3.61
CA ARG A 640 25.17 -12.90 3.12
C ARG A 640 25.17 -12.91 1.59
N ARG A 641 26.31 -13.22 0.96
CA ARG A 641 26.44 -13.22 -0.52
C ARG A 641 25.34 -14.02 -1.22
N THR A 642 25.03 -15.22 -0.73
CA THR A 642 24.03 -16.09 -1.36
C THR A 642 22.64 -15.46 -1.38
N ALA A 643 22.28 -14.73 -0.33
CA ALA A 643 21.01 -14.02 -0.26
C ALA A 643 20.97 -12.87 -1.28
N LEU A 644 22.05 -12.08 -1.35
CA LEU A 644 22.18 -11.00 -2.31
C LEU A 644 22.17 -11.48 -3.78
N GLN A 645 22.82 -12.61 -4.06
CA GLN A 645 22.83 -13.21 -5.40
C GLN A 645 21.45 -13.71 -5.81
N GLN A 646 20.69 -14.31 -4.88
CA GLN A 646 19.30 -14.72 -5.15
C GLN A 646 18.39 -13.51 -5.40
N ALA A 647 18.65 -12.37 -4.76
CA ALA A 647 17.93 -11.11 -4.98
C ALA A 647 18.34 -10.36 -6.26
N GLY A 648 19.38 -10.83 -6.98
CA GLY A 648 19.85 -10.20 -8.22
C GLY A 648 20.79 -9.01 -8.04
N GLY A 649 21.36 -8.80 -6.84
CA GLY A 649 22.24 -7.66 -6.57
C GLY A 649 21.49 -6.32 -6.50
N PHE A 650 22.20 -5.20 -6.64
CA PHE A 650 21.58 -3.86 -6.63
C PHE A 650 20.90 -3.58 -7.98
N SER A 651 19.68 -3.02 -7.96
CA SER A 651 18.91 -2.69 -9.17
C SER A 651 19.59 -1.59 -9.98
N HIS A 652 19.52 -1.70 -11.31
CA HIS A 652 19.92 -0.63 -12.21
C HIS A 652 18.82 0.45 -12.29
N GLY A 653 19.20 1.73 -12.29
CA GLY A 653 18.25 2.86 -12.40
C GLY A 653 17.56 3.30 -11.09
N VAL A 654 17.84 2.63 -9.97
CA VAL A 654 17.39 3.05 -8.64
C VAL A 654 18.51 3.86 -7.99
N GLU A 655 18.45 5.18 -8.15
CA GLU A 655 19.46 6.10 -7.61
C GLU A 655 19.26 6.41 -6.12
N GLN A 656 18.01 6.43 -5.67
CA GLN A 656 17.62 6.66 -4.27
C GLN A 656 17.13 5.35 -3.64
N ASP A 657 17.42 5.13 -2.36
CA ASP A 657 16.99 3.95 -1.59
C ASP A 657 17.38 2.58 -2.21
N GLY A 658 18.45 2.54 -3.02
CA GLY A 658 18.89 1.32 -3.69
C GLY A 658 19.30 0.20 -2.74
N ASP A 659 19.78 0.53 -1.54
CA ASP A 659 20.03 -0.42 -0.45
C ASP A 659 18.71 -1.00 0.07
N TRP A 660 17.73 -0.15 0.37
CA TRP A 660 16.43 -0.54 0.87
C TRP A 660 15.68 -1.48 -0.08
N VAL A 661 15.61 -1.14 -1.37
CA VAL A 661 15.02 -2.00 -2.41
C VAL A 661 15.69 -3.37 -2.46
N THR A 662 17.02 -3.40 -2.34
CA THR A 662 17.81 -4.64 -2.34
C THR A 662 17.53 -5.50 -1.11
N TRP A 663 17.51 -4.90 0.08
CA TRP A 663 17.19 -5.58 1.32
C TRP A 663 15.76 -6.14 1.32
N ARG A 664 14.80 -5.40 0.78
CA ARG A 664 13.41 -5.88 0.62
C ARG A 664 13.33 -7.10 -0.28
N ARG A 665 14.03 -7.10 -1.42
CA ARG A 665 14.10 -8.27 -2.31
C ARG A 665 14.70 -9.49 -1.60
N ILE A 666 15.76 -9.32 -0.82
CA ILE A 666 16.34 -10.41 -0.01
C ILE A 666 15.31 -10.96 0.97
N LEU A 667 14.64 -10.09 1.73
CA LEU A 667 13.71 -10.51 2.77
C LEU A 667 12.44 -11.16 2.21
N ARG A 668 11.97 -10.72 1.04
CA ARG A 668 10.85 -11.32 0.29
C ARG A 668 11.12 -12.73 -0.23
N LEU A 669 12.39 -13.09 -0.41
CA LEU A 669 12.80 -14.45 -0.74
C LEU A 669 12.76 -15.42 0.46
N GLY A 670 12.34 -14.94 1.64
CA GLY A 670 12.22 -15.74 2.86
C GLY A 670 13.45 -15.71 3.77
N TRP A 671 14.42 -14.84 3.49
CA TRP A 671 15.55 -14.60 4.40
C TRP A 671 15.12 -13.73 5.59
N ASN A 672 15.75 -13.93 6.75
CA ASN A 672 15.56 -13.09 7.92
C ASN A 672 16.62 -11.98 8.03
N ALA A 673 16.26 -10.86 8.67
CA ALA A 673 17.19 -9.84 9.15
C ALA A 673 17.34 -9.92 10.68
N VAL A 674 18.56 -9.78 11.19
CA VAL A 674 18.87 -9.83 12.63
C VAL A 674 19.58 -8.57 13.11
N LYS A 675 19.17 -8.01 14.25
CA LYS A 675 19.87 -6.87 14.87
C LYS A 675 21.16 -7.34 15.56
N PHE A 676 22.21 -6.52 15.54
CA PHE A 676 23.36 -6.59 16.43
C PHE A 676 23.65 -5.23 17.07
N GLU A 677 24.37 -5.21 18.19
CA GLU A 677 24.64 -3.99 18.97
C GLU A 677 25.85 -3.18 18.46
N GLY A 678 26.12 -3.24 17.16
CA GLY A 678 27.16 -2.42 16.53
C GLY A 678 26.59 -1.12 16.00
N THR A 679 27.38 -0.05 16.05
CA THR A 679 26.98 1.28 15.56
C THR A 679 27.78 1.64 14.32
N MET A 680 27.09 2.09 13.28
CA MET A 680 27.69 2.80 12.15
C MET A 680 27.56 4.31 12.39
N PHE A 681 28.61 5.07 12.10
CA PHE A 681 28.57 6.52 12.13
C PHE A 681 28.29 7.06 10.74
N TYR A 682 27.17 7.76 10.61
CA TYR A 682 26.68 8.34 9.37
C TYR A 682 27.06 9.82 9.28
N ARG A 683 27.74 10.24 8.21
CA ARG A 683 28.15 11.64 8.06
C ARG A 683 27.05 12.47 7.41
N SER A 684 26.57 13.48 8.13
CA SER A 684 25.71 14.51 7.57
C SER A 684 26.55 15.68 7.06
N HIS A 685 26.41 16.05 5.79
CA HIS A 685 27.00 17.26 5.21
C HIS A 685 26.14 17.83 4.07
N ALA A 686 26.25 19.14 3.81
CA ALA A 686 25.45 19.86 2.79
C ALA A 686 25.51 19.28 1.36
N ALA A 687 26.61 18.61 0.99
CA ALA A 687 26.78 17.94 -0.29
C ALA A 687 26.36 16.46 -0.29
N GLY A 688 25.83 15.94 0.83
CA GLY A 688 25.46 14.53 0.95
C GLY A 688 24.18 14.23 0.17
N MET A 689 24.05 13.00 -0.34
CA MET A 689 22.87 12.59 -1.13
C MET A 689 21.55 12.73 -0.36
N THR A 690 21.58 12.73 0.98
CA THR A 690 20.40 12.94 1.84
C THR A 690 20.09 14.41 2.15
N ALA A 691 20.98 15.36 1.87
CA ALA A 691 20.82 16.78 2.21
C ALA A 691 19.80 17.53 1.31
N GLY A 692 19.35 16.90 0.22
CA GLY A 692 18.31 17.40 -0.69
C GLY A 692 16.97 16.67 -0.64
N LEU A 693 16.75 15.76 0.31
CA LEU A 693 15.55 14.90 0.34
C LEU A 693 14.32 15.62 0.91
N ALA A 694 13.68 16.46 0.09
CA ALA A 694 12.31 16.93 0.28
C ALA A 694 11.27 16.12 -0.53
N GLU A 695 11.69 15.02 -1.17
CA GLU A 695 10.84 14.19 -2.02
C GLU A 695 10.65 12.81 -1.42
N ARG A 696 9.47 12.53 -0.85
CA ARG A 696 9.12 11.14 -0.55
C ARG A 696 8.42 10.53 -1.77
N GLN A 697 8.94 9.41 -2.23
CA GLN A 697 8.40 8.61 -3.33
C GLN A 697 7.22 7.76 -2.82
N SER A 698 6.21 7.48 -3.66
CA SER A 698 5.11 6.58 -3.30
C SER A 698 5.61 5.16 -3.02
N TYR A 699 4.85 4.33 -2.30
CA TYR A 699 5.28 2.96 -1.99
C TYR A 699 5.71 2.16 -3.24
N PRO A 700 4.98 2.16 -4.38
CA PRO A 700 5.42 1.46 -5.58
C PRO A 700 6.74 1.97 -6.15
N GLN A 701 6.98 3.30 -6.13
CA GLN A 701 8.24 3.91 -6.57
C GLN A 701 9.40 3.50 -5.65
N ARG A 702 9.19 3.62 -4.34
CA ARG A 702 10.11 3.13 -3.30
C ARG A 702 10.37 1.63 -3.39
N ALA A 703 9.41 0.87 -3.89
CA ALA A 703 9.53 -0.56 -4.12
C ALA A 703 10.16 -0.91 -5.46
N GLY A 704 10.46 0.07 -6.31
CA GLY A 704 11.00 -0.12 -7.66
C GLY A 704 10.02 -0.79 -8.62
N PHE A 705 8.70 -0.76 -8.36
CA PHE A 705 7.73 -1.53 -9.16
C PHE A 705 7.60 -1.05 -10.60
N PHE A 706 7.92 0.22 -10.89
CA PHE A 706 7.91 0.75 -12.26
C PHE A 706 9.21 0.41 -13.01
N GLU A 707 10.28 0.13 -12.26
CA GLU A 707 11.64 -0.13 -12.75
C GLU A 707 11.96 -1.63 -12.86
N GLU A 708 11.28 -2.45 -12.06
CA GLU A 708 11.47 -3.90 -12.02
C GLU A 708 10.85 -4.65 -13.20
N GLU A 709 11.36 -5.86 -13.42
CA GLU A 709 10.80 -6.80 -14.39
C GLU A 709 9.50 -7.42 -13.88
N ALA A 710 8.58 -7.70 -14.80
CA ALA A 710 7.28 -8.29 -14.51
C ALA A 710 7.05 -9.58 -15.31
N THR A 711 6.32 -10.53 -14.73
CA THR A 711 5.83 -11.70 -15.45
C THR A 711 4.42 -11.40 -15.94
N LEU A 712 4.17 -11.39 -17.25
CA LEU A 712 2.82 -11.35 -17.81
C LEU A 712 2.40 -12.78 -18.12
N PHE A 713 1.42 -13.29 -17.39
CA PHE A 713 0.86 -14.62 -17.55
C PHE A 713 -0.49 -14.58 -18.28
N LEU A 714 -0.57 -15.31 -19.39
CA LEU A 714 -1.76 -15.42 -20.22
C LEU A 714 -2.14 -16.88 -20.40
N SER A 715 -3.32 -17.27 -19.93
CA SER A 715 -3.87 -18.61 -20.17
C SER A 715 -4.77 -18.62 -21.39
N LEU A 716 -4.42 -19.40 -22.41
CA LEU A 716 -5.19 -19.53 -23.64
C LEU A 716 -6.06 -20.79 -23.61
N SER A 717 -7.35 -20.61 -23.79
CA SER A 717 -8.37 -21.67 -23.82
C SER A 717 -8.68 -22.19 -25.23
N GLY A 718 -8.12 -21.54 -26.26
CA GLY A 718 -8.35 -21.90 -27.67
C GLY A 718 -9.37 -21.03 -28.39
N ARG A 719 -9.71 -19.86 -27.84
CA ARG A 719 -10.63 -18.89 -28.45
C ARG A 719 -9.97 -18.16 -29.62
N ALA A 720 -9.87 -18.84 -30.75
CA ALA A 720 -9.28 -18.28 -31.98
C ALA A 720 -9.92 -16.96 -32.42
N TRP A 721 -11.21 -16.75 -32.10
CA TRP A 721 -11.95 -15.53 -32.38
C TRP A 721 -11.55 -14.34 -31.49
N ALA A 722 -11.05 -14.58 -30.27
CA ALA A 722 -10.62 -13.53 -29.33
C ALA A 722 -9.18 -13.09 -29.58
N TRP A 723 -8.35 -14.03 -30.07
CA TRP A 723 -6.90 -13.83 -30.25
C TRP A 723 -6.50 -12.55 -30.99
N PRO A 724 -7.15 -12.10 -32.08
CA PRO A 724 -6.78 -10.85 -32.74
C PRO A 724 -6.83 -9.62 -31.82
N LYS A 725 -7.81 -9.55 -30.92
CA LYS A 725 -7.91 -8.45 -29.94
C LYS A 725 -6.87 -8.60 -28.83
N THR A 726 -6.66 -9.82 -28.33
CA THR A 726 -5.66 -10.10 -27.29
C THR A 726 -4.24 -9.82 -27.78
N ALA A 727 -3.89 -10.25 -28.99
CA ALA A 727 -2.61 -9.93 -29.62
C ALA A 727 -2.43 -8.42 -29.83
N ALA A 728 -3.47 -7.72 -30.30
CA ALA A 728 -3.42 -6.27 -30.46
C ALA A 728 -3.25 -5.51 -29.13
N PHE A 729 -3.80 -6.03 -28.02
CA PHE A 729 -3.53 -5.49 -26.69
C PHE A 729 -2.07 -5.70 -26.29
N LEU A 730 -1.55 -6.93 -26.42
CA LEU A 730 -0.16 -7.25 -26.10
C LEU A 730 0.84 -6.39 -26.91
N GLU A 731 0.55 -6.09 -28.17
CA GLU A 731 1.38 -5.22 -29.01
C GLU A 731 1.35 -3.74 -28.60
N LYS A 732 0.27 -3.28 -27.95
CA LYS A 732 0.00 -1.85 -27.75
C LYS A 732 -0.01 -1.40 -26.29
N GLN A 733 0.00 -2.34 -25.34
CA GLN A 733 0.04 -2.00 -23.92
C GLN A 733 1.29 -1.16 -23.61
N THR A 734 1.18 -0.23 -22.67
CA THR A 734 2.16 0.86 -22.54
C THR A 734 3.33 0.56 -21.61
N PHE A 735 3.32 -0.54 -20.87
CA PHE A 735 4.44 -0.89 -19.98
C PHE A 735 5.62 -1.44 -20.81
N PRO A 736 6.88 -1.08 -20.53
CA PRO A 736 8.01 -1.46 -21.40
C PRO A 736 8.12 -2.97 -21.67
N HIS A 737 8.10 -3.36 -22.94
CA HIS A 737 8.12 -4.77 -23.37
C HIS A 737 9.43 -5.48 -22.99
N ASP A 738 10.53 -4.74 -22.97
CA ASP A 738 11.86 -5.18 -22.53
C ASP A 738 11.97 -5.44 -21.02
N ARG A 739 10.92 -5.13 -20.26
CA ARG A 739 10.78 -5.45 -18.82
C ARG A 739 9.76 -6.55 -18.54
N ILE A 740 9.08 -7.08 -19.56
CA ILE A 740 8.07 -8.12 -19.39
C ILE A 740 8.60 -9.48 -19.84
N HIS A 741 8.53 -10.46 -18.95
CA HIS A 741 8.63 -11.88 -19.25
C HIS A 741 7.24 -12.42 -19.57
N LEU A 742 7.00 -12.72 -20.85
CA LEU A 742 5.70 -13.20 -21.31
C LEU A 742 5.60 -14.72 -21.10
N VAL A 743 4.63 -15.19 -20.32
CA VAL A 743 4.37 -16.62 -20.08
C VAL A 743 2.99 -16.96 -20.62
N ILE A 744 2.95 -17.66 -21.75
CA ILE A 744 1.71 -18.14 -22.36
C ILE A 744 1.51 -19.60 -21.99
N LEU A 745 0.36 -19.92 -21.38
CA LEU A 745 -0.06 -21.29 -21.12
C LEU A 745 -1.20 -21.68 -22.05
N ASP A 746 -0.90 -22.49 -23.05
CA ASP A 746 -1.88 -23.00 -24.00
C ASP A 746 -2.55 -24.28 -23.48
N THR A 747 -3.86 -24.18 -23.26
CA THR A 747 -4.75 -25.28 -22.82
C THR A 747 -5.75 -25.71 -23.88
N SER A 748 -5.67 -25.12 -25.08
CA SER A 748 -6.64 -25.28 -26.18
C SER A 748 -6.75 -26.70 -26.74
N GLN A 749 -5.65 -27.46 -26.65
CA GLN A 749 -5.46 -28.73 -27.37
C GLN A 749 -5.71 -28.58 -28.89
N ASP A 750 -5.39 -27.42 -29.44
CA ASP A 750 -5.60 -27.08 -30.85
C ASP A 750 -4.29 -26.66 -31.51
N GLU A 751 -3.71 -27.55 -32.32
CA GLU A 751 -2.37 -27.34 -32.90
C GLU A 751 -2.33 -26.19 -33.92
N GLU A 752 -3.44 -25.90 -34.60
CA GLU A 752 -3.53 -24.79 -35.54
C GLU A 752 -3.54 -23.45 -34.79
N PHE A 753 -4.31 -23.39 -33.70
CA PHE A 753 -4.30 -22.24 -32.81
C PHE A 753 -2.93 -22.03 -32.15
N THR A 754 -2.32 -23.09 -31.60
CA THR A 754 -0.95 -23.04 -31.03
C THR A 754 0.05 -22.52 -32.05
N SER A 755 -0.05 -22.96 -33.32
CA SER A 755 0.85 -22.52 -34.39
C SER A 755 0.68 -21.04 -34.73
N THR A 756 -0.54 -20.52 -34.63
CA THR A 756 -0.84 -19.09 -34.82
C THR A 756 -0.20 -18.25 -33.73
N VAL A 757 -0.35 -18.65 -32.47
CA VAL A 757 0.26 -17.97 -31.31
C VAL A 757 1.79 -18.01 -31.40
N ARG A 758 2.37 -19.16 -31.77
CA ARG A 758 3.82 -19.30 -31.94
C ARG A 758 4.38 -18.34 -33.00
N ARG A 759 3.69 -18.21 -34.14
CA ARG A 759 4.11 -17.29 -35.20
C ARG A 759 4.09 -15.83 -34.74
N TRP A 760 3.12 -15.46 -33.91
CA TRP A 760 3.08 -14.13 -33.31
C TRP A 760 4.24 -13.91 -32.32
N LEU A 761 4.52 -14.89 -31.45
CA LEU A 761 5.65 -14.84 -30.51
C LEU A 761 7.01 -14.69 -31.21
N GLU A 762 7.19 -15.21 -32.42
CA GLU A 762 8.42 -15.05 -33.20
C GLU A 762 8.69 -13.59 -33.63
N HIS A 763 7.68 -12.73 -33.59
CA HIS A 763 7.76 -11.34 -34.04
C HIS A 763 7.50 -10.31 -32.93
N CYS A 764 7.22 -10.75 -31.70
CA CYS A 764 6.99 -9.83 -30.59
C CYS A 764 8.32 -9.27 -30.05
N ASP A 765 8.25 -8.10 -29.44
CA ASP A 765 9.36 -7.32 -28.89
C ASP A 765 9.48 -7.43 -27.36
N TYR A 766 8.81 -8.43 -26.76
CA TYR A 766 8.96 -8.75 -25.35
C TYR A 766 10.36 -9.25 -25.03
N ARG A 767 10.88 -8.88 -23.85
CA ARG A 767 12.22 -9.25 -23.35
C ARG A 767 12.53 -10.74 -23.54
N SER A 768 11.55 -11.57 -23.20
CA SER A 768 11.59 -13.01 -23.37
C SER A 768 10.17 -13.56 -23.29
N PHE A 769 9.95 -14.72 -23.90
CA PHE A 769 8.70 -15.44 -23.78
C PHE A 769 8.90 -16.91 -23.44
N THR A 770 7.91 -17.51 -22.78
CA THR A 770 7.79 -18.94 -22.53
C THR A 770 6.41 -19.41 -22.99
N LEU A 771 6.38 -20.32 -23.96
CA LEU A 771 5.16 -20.99 -24.38
C LEU A 771 5.07 -22.38 -23.72
N LEU A 772 4.07 -22.57 -22.88
CA LEU A 772 3.79 -23.82 -22.17
C LEU A 772 2.53 -24.47 -22.75
N ARG A 773 2.44 -25.80 -22.65
CA ARG A 773 1.23 -26.57 -22.95
C ARG A 773 0.83 -27.39 -21.75
N GLU A 774 -0.46 -27.41 -21.44
CA GLU A 774 -1.00 -28.20 -20.33
C GLU A 774 -2.36 -28.80 -20.75
N ASN A 775 -2.51 -30.11 -20.58
CA ASN A 775 -3.81 -30.75 -20.79
C ASN A 775 -4.64 -30.60 -19.52
N VAL A 776 -5.69 -29.79 -19.61
CA VAL A 776 -6.52 -29.46 -18.45
C VAL A 776 -7.90 -30.13 -18.46
N GLY A 777 -8.20 -30.97 -19.45
CA GLY A 777 -9.49 -31.65 -19.57
C GLY A 777 -9.98 -31.70 -21.03
N PRO A 778 -11.29 -31.89 -21.30
CA PRO A 778 -11.80 -31.93 -22.66
C PRO A 778 -11.73 -30.56 -23.37
N LYS A 779 -11.64 -30.56 -24.72
CA LYS A 779 -11.68 -29.32 -25.53
C LYS A 779 -12.99 -28.57 -25.25
N GLY A 780 -12.90 -27.25 -25.06
CA GLY A 780 -14.05 -26.39 -24.72
C GLY A 780 -14.43 -26.35 -23.24
N LEU A 781 -13.62 -26.93 -22.34
CA LEU A 781 -13.90 -26.94 -20.90
C LEU A 781 -14.09 -25.52 -20.31
N ALA A 782 -13.37 -24.51 -20.81
CA ALA A 782 -13.47 -23.12 -20.33
C ALA A 782 -14.88 -22.51 -20.54
N ASP A 783 -15.55 -22.91 -21.63
CA ASP A 783 -16.87 -22.42 -22.03
C ASP A 783 -18.00 -23.39 -21.62
N ALA A 784 -17.67 -24.50 -20.96
CA ALA A 784 -18.66 -25.49 -20.53
C ALA A 784 -19.65 -24.91 -19.51
N HIS A 785 -20.93 -25.27 -19.66
CA HIS A 785 -21.98 -24.81 -18.76
C HIS A 785 -21.82 -25.42 -17.37
N ARG A 786 -21.70 -24.57 -16.33
CA ARG A 786 -21.35 -24.98 -14.96
C ARG A 786 -22.57 -25.43 -14.13
N SER A 787 -23.54 -26.10 -14.76
CA SER A 787 -24.81 -26.51 -14.13
C SER A 787 -24.69 -27.78 -13.27
N ASP A 788 -23.75 -28.67 -13.58
CA ASP A 788 -23.53 -29.90 -12.83
C ASP A 788 -22.21 -29.85 -12.04
N GLU A 789 -22.17 -30.59 -10.93
CA GLU A 789 -21.06 -30.55 -9.98
C GLU A 789 -19.76 -31.14 -10.55
N ARG A 790 -19.87 -32.09 -11.48
CA ARG A 790 -18.70 -32.72 -12.11
C ARG A 790 -17.96 -31.74 -13.03
N THR A 791 -18.70 -30.95 -13.81
CA THR A 791 -18.11 -29.91 -14.66
C THR A 791 -17.42 -28.83 -13.82
N LYS A 792 -18.06 -28.36 -12.73
CA LYS A 792 -17.45 -27.39 -11.79
C LYS A 792 -16.15 -27.90 -11.19
N GLN A 793 -16.15 -29.14 -10.68
CA GLN A 793 -14.97 -29.78 -10.11
C GLN A 793 -13.84 -29.89 -11.14
N THR A 794 -14.16 -30.28 -12.37
CA THR A 794 -13.17 -30.42 -13.46
C THR A 794 -12.54 -29.07 -13.82
N VAL A 795 -13.34 -27.99 -13.86
CA VAL A 795 -12.84 -26.62 -14.07
C VAL A 795 -11.96 -26.17 -12.91
N ALA A 796 -12.36 -26.41 -11.65
CA ALA A 796 -11.56 -26.04 -10.49
C ALA A 796 -10.20 -26.76 -10.47
N GLU A 797 -10.15 -28.04 -10.83
CA GLU A 797 -8.92 -28.81 -10.99
C GLU A 797 -8.05 -28.32 -12.15
N ALA A 798 -8.67 -27.92 -13.26
CA ALA A 798 -7.98 -27.28 -14.38
C ALA A 798 -7.31 -25.97 -13.94
N CYS A 799 -8.04 -25.08 -13.26
CA CYS A 799 -7.50 -23.84 -12.72
C CYS A 799 -6.35 -24.10 -11.73
N ALA A 800 -6.51 -25.07 -10.83
CA ALA A 800 -5.42 -25.45 -9.92
C ALA A 800 -4.15 -25.89 -10.65
N ARG A 801 -4.27 -26.67 -11.73
CA ARG A 801 -3.11 -27.04 -12.57
C ARG A 801 -2.49 -25.82 -13.25
N ILE A 802 -3.32 -24.95 -13.85
CA ILE A 802 -2.91 -23.71 -14.53
C ILE A 802 -2.13 -22.80 -13.59
N TYR A 803 -2.69 -22.46 -12.43
CA TYR A 803 -2.09 -21.51 -11.50
C TYR A 803 -0.89 -22.08 -10.73
N ASN A 804 -0.85 -23.40 -10.48
CA ASN A 804 0.38 -24.04 -9.99
C ASN A 804 1.48 -24.06 -11.05
N ARG A 805 1.13 -24.17 -12.34
CA ARG A 805 2.10 -24.04 -13.43
C ARG A 805 2.62 -22.61 -13.52
N PHE A 806 1.74 -21.63 -13.43
CA PHE A 806 2.10 -20.22 -13.37
C PHE A 806 3.03 -19.92 -12.19
N ALA A 807 2.68 -20.33 -10.98
CA ALA A 807 3.48 -20.10 -9.77
C ALA A 807 4.93 -20.59 -9.91
N ARG A 808 5.15 -21.72 -10.59
CA ARG A 808 6.50 -22.27 -10.85
C ARG A 808 7.31 -21.48 -11.89
N ASN A 809 6.63 -20.72 -12.76
CA ASN A 809 7.25 -19.94 -13.83
C ASN A 809 7.24 -18.42 -13.53
N CYS A 810 6.64 -18.00 -12.42
CA CYS A 810 6.68 -16.61 -11.96
C CYS A 810 7.99 -16.32 -11.21
N THR A 811 8.96 -15.72 -11.90
CA THR A 811 10.28 -15.38 -11.34
C THR A 811 10.37 -13.96 -10.79
N THR A 812 9.39 -13.10 -11.10
CA THR A 812 9.43 -11.67 -10.78
C THR A 812 8.72 -11.32 -9.47
N THR A 813 8.89 -10.08 -9.01
CA THR A 813 8.24 -9.55 -7.80
C THR A 813 6.74 -9.39 -7.97
N LEU A 814 6.31 -8.86 -9.12
CA LEU A 814 4.92 -8.73 -9.49
C LEU A 814 4.64 -9.58 -10.73
N ALA A 815 3.41 -10.09 -10.79
CA ALA A 815 2.94 -10.88 -11.90
C ALA A 815 1.58 -10.35 -12.37
N PHE A 816 1.47 -10.09 -13.67
CA PHE A 816 0.27 -9.63 -14.33
C PHE A 816 -0.45 -10.82 -14.96
N VAL A 817 -1.67 -11.09 -14.52
CA VAL A 817 -2.53 -12.18 -15.00
C VAL A 817 -3.61 -11.60 -15.90
N LEU A 818 -3.77 -12.22 -17.07
CA LEU A 818 -4.76 -11.84 -18.07
C LEU A 818 -5.46 -13.10 -18.61
N GLU A 819 -6.78 -13.05 -18.75
CA GLU A 819 -7.55 -14.08 -19.46
C GLU A 819 -7.64 -13.78 -20.96
N ASP A 820 -7.76 -14.82 -21.80
CA ASP A 820 -7.68 -14.68 -23.25
C ASP A 820 -8.89 -14.00 -23.91
N ASP A 821 -9.95 -13.75 -23.16
CA ASP A 821 -11.19 -13.06 -23.57
C ASP A 821 -11.51 -11.80 -22.75
N VAL A 822 -10.54 -11.28 -22.00
CA VAL A 822 -10.65 -9.99 -21.30
C VAL A 822 -9.62 -9.02 -21.87
N ILE A 823 -10.10 -7.86 -22.35
CA ILE A 823 -9.26 -6.81 -22.94
C ILE A 823 -9.28 -5.58 -22.04
N PRO A 824 -8.21 -5.31 -21.28
CA PRO A 824 -8.13 -4.16 -20.41
C PRO A 824 -7.63 -2.88 -21.15
N PRO A 825 -7.68 -1.70 -20.51
CA PRO A 825 -7.03 -0.50 -21.00
C PRO A 825 -5.52 -0.69 -21.23
N LEU A 826 -4.92 0.04 -22.18
CA LEU A 826 -3.52 -0.15 -22.58
C LEU A 826 -2.52 0.14 -21.45
N ASP A 827 -2.87 1.00 -20.50
CA ASP A 827 -2.05 1.40 -19.35
C ASP A 827 -2.32 0.58 -18.08
N VAL A 828 -3.15 -0.47 -18.18
CA VAL A 828 -3.66 -1.20 -17.01
C VAL A 828 -2.56 -1.69 -16.06
N TYR A 829 -1.43 -2.18 -16.58
CA TYR A 829 -0.39 -2.69 -15.70
C TYR A 829 0.21 -1.57 -14.82
N ALA A 830 0.60 -0.45 -15.44
CA ALA A 830 1.14 0.72 -14.74
C ALA A 830 0.13 1.31 -13.75
N ARG A 831 -1.15 1.33 -14.13
CA ARG A 831 -2.25 1.78 -13.27
C ARG A 831 -2.42 0.90 -12.04
N LEU A 832 -2.51 -0.43 -12.22
CA LEU A 832 -2.74 -1.37 -11.12
C LEU A 832 -1.54 -1.44 -10.16
N ILE A 833 -0.29 -1.36 -10.65
CA ILE A 833 0.89 -1.32 -9.76
C ILE A 833 0.93 -0.05 -8.89
N GLY A 834 0.33 1.05 -9.36
CA GLY A 834 0.24 2.32 -8.62
C GLY A 834 -0.53 2.24 -7.31
N TYR A 835 -1.43 1.27 -7.16
CA TYR A 835 -2.25 1.08 -5.96
C TYR A 835 -1.68 0.07 -4.97
N PHE A 836 -0.54 -0.56 -5.28
CA PHE A 836 0.08 -1.46 -4.33
C PHE A 836 0.54 -0.68 -3.10
N ARG A 837 0.11 -1.16 -1.94
CA ARG A 837 0.66 -0.82 -0.63
C ARG A 837 1.28 -2.07 -0.01
N GLN A 838 1.92 -1.91 1.14
CA GLN A 838 2.53 -3.01 1.87
C GLN A 838 1.58 -4.18 2.15
N ASP A 839 0.36 -3.84 2.54
CA ASP A 839 -0.74 -4.74 2.91
C ASP A 839 -1.55 -5.21 1.71
N VAL A 840 -1.18 -4.86 0.48
CA VAL A 840 -1.95 -5.22 -0.73
C VAL A 840 -1.31 -6.41 -1.42
N ALA A 841 -2.02 -7.53 -1.49
CA ALA A 841 -1.57 -8.74 -2.17
C ALA A 841 -1.89 -8.70 -3.67
N THR A 842 -3.03 -8.13 -4.02
CA THR A 842 -3.55 -8.07 -5.38
C THR A 842 -4.23 -6.74 -5.67
N VAL A 843 -4.11 -6.28 -6.91
CA VAL A 843 -4.89 -5.16 -7.45
C VAL A 843 -5.39 -5.58 -8.83
N SER A 844 -6.65 -5.34 -9.11
CA SER A 844 -7.26 -5.83 -10.34
C SER A 844 -8.15 -4.80 -11.03
N GLY A 845 -8.39 -5.01 -12.33
CA GLY A 845 -9.37 -4.25 -13.12
C GLY A 845 -10.77 -4.87 -13.03
N CYS A 846 -11.79 -4.03 -13.20
CA CYS A 846 -13.20 -4.42 -13.18
C CYS A 846 -13.66 -4.98 -14.53
N TYR A 847 -14.39 -6.10 -14.53
CA TYR A 847 -15.06 -6.65 -15.71
C TYR A 847 -16.38 -7.30 -15.32
N TYR A 848 -17.32 -7.38 -16.26
CA TYR A 848 -18.70 -7.80 -16.00
C TYR A 848 -18.95 -9.24 -16.46
N HIS A 849 -19.76 -9.97 -15.69
CA HIS A 849 -20.14 -11.33 -16.02
C HIS A 849 -21.08 -11.37 -17.23
N ARG A 850 -20.65 -12.06 -18.30
CA ARG A 850 -21.34 -12.11 -19.60
C ARG A 850 -22.83 -12.52 -19.57
N ASN A 851 -23.22 -13.40 -18.63
CA ASN A 851 -24.60 -13.91 -18.56
C ASN A 851 -25.48 -13.23 -17.52
N ILE A 852 -24.91 -12.44 -16.61
CA ILE A 852 -25.61 -11.94 -15.42
C ILE A 852 -25.61 -10.40 -15.37
N GLY A 853 -24.70 -9.74 -16.10
CA GLY A 853 -24.61 -8.28 -16.14
C GLY A 853 -24.13 -7.65 -14.82
N LYS A 854 -23.61 -8.46 -13.89
CA LYS A 854 -23.01 -8.02 -12.63
C LYS A 854 -21.48 -8.01 -12.70
N PRO A 855 -20.78 -7.16 -11.94
CA PRO A 855 -19.32 -7.20 -11.88
C PRO A 855 -18.84 -8.56 -11.36
N VAL A 856 -17.74 -9.07 -11.90
CA VAL A 856 -17.07 -10.28 -11.42
C VAL A 856 -16.21 -9.92 -10.20
N ALA A 857 -16.86 -9.52 -9.12
CA ALA A 857 -16.24 -9.14 -7.86
C ALA A 857 -17.12 -9.58 -6.68
N TRP A 858 -16.53 -9.94 -5.56
CA TRP A 858 -17.26 -10.34 -4.35
C TRP A 858 -16.60 -9.81 -3.08
N THR A 859 -17.39 -9.71 -2.01
CA THR A 859 -16.94 -9.47 -0.64
C THR A 859 -17.25 -10.68 0.24
N TRP A 860 -16.57 -10.82 1.37
CA TRP A 860 -16.86 -11.85 2.36
C TRP A 860 -17.99 -11.38 3.29
N ASP A 861 -19.11 -12.10 3.31
CA ASP A 861 -20.19 -11.82 4.26
C ASP A 861 -19.77 -12.27 5.67
N THR A 862 -19.70 -11.33 6.60
CA THR A 862 -19.28 -11.57 8.00
C THR A 862 -20.26 -12.43 8.79
N THR A 863 -21.49 -12.59 8.31
CA THR A 863 -22.58 -13.34 8.96
C THR A 863 -22.61 -14.79 8.49
N THR A 864 -22.38 -15.02 7.20
CA THR A 864 -22.46 -16.35 6.59
C THR A 864 -21.09 -16.98 6.30
N GLY A 865 -20.01 -16.18 6.28
CA GLY A 865 -18.67 -16.62 5.89
C GLY A 865 -18.54 -16.98 4.40
N LEU A 866 -19.56 -16.67 3.61
CA LEU A 866 -19.62 -16.99 2.18
C LEU A 866 -19.40 -15.72 1.34
N PRO A 867 -18.87 -15.89 0.11
CA PRO A 867 -18.69 -14.77 -0.81
C PRO A 867 -20.03 -14.32 -1.38
N ALA A 868 -20.24 -13.01 -1.44
CA ALA A 868 -21.40 -12.35 -2.04
C ALA A 868 -20.94 -11.35 -3.10
N PHE A 869 -21.64 -11.25 -4.23
CA PHE A 869 -21.30 -10.28 -5.29
C PHE A 869 -21.20 -8.87 -4.72
N ALA A 870 -20.10 -8.18 -5.04
CA ALA A 870 -19.88 -6.80 -4.67
C ALA A 870 -20.75 -5.90 -5.56
N GLU A 871 -21.37 -4.89 -4.96
CA GLU A 871 -22.07 -3.86 -5.72
C GLU A 871 -21.04 -2.90 -6.36
N PRO A 872 -21.30 -2.41 -7.60
CA PRO A 872 -20.43 -1.44 -8.26
C PRO A 872 -20.16 -0.20 -7.40
N GLN A 873 -18.91 0.25 -7.37
CA GLN A 873 -18.44 1.45 -6.67
C GLN A 873 -17.56 2.29 -7.62
N THR A 874 -17.05 3.42 -7.14
CA THR A 874 -16.08 4.26 -7.85
C THR A 874 -14.71 4.19 -7.17
N GLY A 875 -13.64 4.45 -7.92
CA GLY A 875 -12.28 4.43 -7.40
C GLY A 875 -11.77 3.02 -7.08
N VAL A 876 -10.83 2.94 -6.13
CA VAL A 876 -10.18 1.68 -5.73
C VAL A 876 -10.68 1.24 -4.36
N THR A 877 -11.27 0.05 -4.26
CA THR A 877 -11.81 -0.46 -3.00
C THR A 877 -11.32 -1.86 -2.66
N PRO A 878 -11.27 -2.23 -1.36
CA PRO A 878 -11.08 -3.61 -0.94
C PRO A 878 -12.20 -4.53 -1.45
N VAL A 879 -11.82 -5.73 -1.88
CA VAL A 879 -12.73 -6.81 -2.26
C VAL A 879 -12.28 -8.13 -1.66
N GLY A 880 -13.17 -9.11 -1.58
CA GLY A 880 -12.84 -10.50 -1.26
C GLY A 880 -12.20 -11.25 -2.42
N GLY A 881 -12.32 -10.72 -3.64
CA GLY A 881 -11.67 -11.19 -4.87
C GLY A 881 -12.45 -10.78 -6.12
N ASN A 882 -11.85 -10.98 -7.30
CA ASN A 882 -12.44 -10.56 -8.57
C ASN A 882 -12.09 -11.48 -9.77
N GLY A 883 -12.26 -12.79 -9.64
CA GLY A 883 -11.89 -13.77 -10.69
C GLY A 883 -10.47 -13.52 -11.24
N PHE A 884 -10.21 -13.83 -12.51
CA PHE A 884 -8.86 -13.74 -13.07
C PHE A 884 -8.72 -12.91 -14.35
N GLY A 885 -9.79 -12.23 -14.79
CA GLY A 885 -9.80 -11.49 -16.04
C GLY A 885 -8.63 -10.54 -16.24
N CYS A 886 -8.32 -9.70 -15.24
CA CYS A 886 -7.20 -8.76 -15.27
C CYS A 886 -6.74 -8.45 -13.83
N LEU A 887 -5.60 -9.03 -13.43
CA LEU A 887 -5.13 -9.04 -12.04
C LEU A 887 -3.61 -8.82 -12.00
N VAL A 888 -3.12 -7.93 -11.12
CA VAL A 888 -1.71 -7.91 -10.71
C VAL A 888 -1.60 -8.50 -9.30
N VAL A 889 -0.68 -9.44 -9.12
CA VAL A 889 -0.45 -10.17 -7.86
C VAL A 889 1.03 -10.20 -7.50
N ARG A 890 1.34 -10.22 -6.20
CA ARG A 890 2.71 -10.44 -5.71
C ARG A 890 3.19 -11.85 -6.07
N GLY A 891 4.28 -11.93 -6.82
CA GLY A 891 4.88 -13.19 -7.28
C GLY A 891 5.34 -14.10 -6.13
N GLU A 892 5.75 -13.53 -5.00
CA GLU A 892 6.10 -14.29 -3.79
C GLU A 892 4.92 -15.08 -3.22
N ARG A 893 3.71 -14.51 -3.28
CA ARG A 893 2.48 -15.16 -2.81
C ARG A 893 2.13 -16.35 -3.71
N LEU A 894 2.41 -16.24 -5.00
CA LEU A 894 2.27 -17.36 -5.93
C LEU A 894 3.30 -18.45 -5.63
N ARG A 895 4.59 -18.11 -5.49
CA ARG A 895 5.68 -19.08 -5.31
C ARG A 895 5.61 -19.88 -4.00
N HIS A 896 5.11 -19.27 -2.94
CA HIS A 896 4.99 -19.91 -1.62
C HIS A 896 3.67 -20.67 -1.43
N THR A 897 2.80 -20.66 -2.44
CA THR A 897 1.47 -21.27 -2.38
C THR A 897 1.37 -22.45 -3.33
N VAL A 898 0.78 -23.54 -2.83
CA VAL A 898 0.26 -24.60 -3.69
C VAL A 898 -1.25 -24.40 -3.76
N PHE A 899 -1.78 -24.20 -4.96
CA PHE A 899 -3.21 -23.98 -5.16
C PHE A 899 -3.97 -25.31 -5.27
N HIS A 900 -5.12 -25.41 -4.61
CA HIS A 900 -5.92 -26.62 -4.53
C HIS A 900 -7.36 -26.36 -5.00
N SER A 901 -8.02 -27.37 -5.56
CA SER A 901 -9.41 -27.31 -6.03
C SER A 901 -10.47 -27.67 -4.97
N GLY A 902 -10.05 -27.96 -3.73
CA GLY A 902 -10.90 -28.49 -2.65
C GLY A 902 -11.50 -27.42 -1.70
N PRO A 903 -12.19 -27.83 -0.60
CA PRO A 903 -12.74 -26.93 0.41
C PRO A 903 -11.69 -25.97 1.02
N PRO A 904 -12.11 -24.82 1.62
CA PRO A 904 -13.43 -24.59 2.22
C PRO A 904 -14.48 -23.84 1.38
N TYR A 905 -14.14 -23.16 0.27
CA TYR A 905 -15.09 -22.24 -0.41
C TYR A 905 -15.70 -22.73 -1.74
N GLY A 906 -15.41 -23.96 -2.16
CA GLY A 906 -16.05 -24.65 -3.29
C GLY A 906 -15.75 -24.10 -4.70
N ASN A 907 -15.23 -22.88 -4.84
CA ASN A 907 -14.77 -22.28 -6.10
C ASN A 907 -13.26 -22.00 -6.04
N PHE A 908 -12.55 -22.25 -7.13
CA PHE A 908 -11.09 -22.06 -7.21
C PHE A 908 -10.70 -20.60 -6.95
N ASP A 909 -11.44 -19.65 -7.52
CA ASP A 909 -11.12 -18.22 -7.40
C ASP A 909 -11.20 -17.78 -5.93
N HIS A 910 -12.24 -18.21 -5.20
CA HIS A 910 -12.38 -17.91 -3.77
C HIS A 910 -11.19 -18.46 -2.98
N ASN A 911 -10.79 -19.71 -3.25
CA ASN A 911 -9.64 -20.32 -2.60
C ASN A 911 -8.33 -19.60 -2.96
N PHE A 912 -8.19 -19.18 -4.21
CA PHE A 912 -7.02 -18.43 -4.67
C PHE A 912 -6.88 -17.13 -3.88
N TYR A 913 -7.91 -16.28 -3.89
CA TYR A 913 -7.88 -14.99 -3.21
C TYR A 913 -7.67 -15.17 -1.71
N HIS A 914 -8.42 -16.09 -1.09
CA HIS A 914 -8.22 -16.43 0.31
C HIS A 914 -6.77 -16.81 0.61
N THR A 915 -6.18 -17.72 -0.18
CA THR A 915 -4.81 -18.18 0.10
C THR A 915 -3.77 -17.08 -0.08
N VAL A 916 -3.95 -16.17 -1.05
CA VAL A 916 -3.01 -15.07 -1.27
C VAL A 916 -3.20 -13.89 -0.32
N THR A 917 -4.39 -13.72 0.31
CA THR A 917 -4.68 -12.62 1.24
C THR A 917 -4.66 -13.00 2.72
N GLU A 918 -4.96 -14.25 3.09
CA GLU A 918 -5.15 -14.69 4.49
C GLU A 918 -3.84 -14.71 5.30
N GLN A 919 -2.69 -14.88 4.64
CA GLN A 919 -1.39 -14.83 5.31
C GLN A 919 -1.02 -13.37 5.65
N ASP A 920 -1.09 -13.02 6.93
CA ASP A 920 -0.60 -11.76 7.52
C ASP A 920 -1.47 -10.51 7.31
N GLY A 921 -2.77 -10.68 7.08
CA GLY A 921 -3.73 -9.56 7.04
C GLY A 921 -3.63 -8.70 5.77
N GLN A 922 -3.32 -9.32 4.63
CA GLN A 922 -3.24 -8.62 3.34
C GLN A 922 -4.63 -8.46 2.71
N THR A 923 -4.74 -7.50 1.79
CA THR A 923 -5.99 -7.09 1.14
C THR A 923 -5.90 -7.27 -0.37
N ALA A 924 -7.04 -7.64 -0.97
CA ALA A 924 -7.23 -7.57 -2.42
C ALA A 924 -7.97 -6.28 -2.77
N LEU A 925 -7.46 -5.53 -3.75
CA LEU A 925 -8.08 -4.30 -4.25
C LEU A 925 -8.66 -4.48 -5.64
N LEU A 926 -9.73 -3.75 -5.93
CA LEU A 926 -10.33 -3.62 -7.24
C LEU A 926 -10.39 -2.15 -7.62
N ASP A 927 -9.86 -1.80 -8.78
CA ASP A 927 -10.06 -0.50 -9.42
C ASP A 927 -11.33 -0.56 -10.27
N TRP A 928 -12.41 0.04 -9.77
CA TRP A 928 -13.71 0.06 -10.44
C TRP A 928 -13.72 0.92 -11.70
N ASP A 929 -12.82 1.90 -11.75
CA ASP A 929 -12.68 2.81 -12.89
C ASP A 929 -11.78 2.20 -13.99
N CYS A 930 -11.04 1.13 -13.67
CA CYS A 930 -10.30 0.32 -14.64
C CYS A 930 -11.21 -0.75 -15.26
N VAL A 931 -12.10 -0.33 -16.16
CA VAL A 931 -13.07 -1.24 -16.82
C VAL A 931 -12.42 -1.99 -17.98
N CYS A 932 -12.48 -3.33 -17.93
CA CYS A 932 -11.98 -4.23 -18.97
C CYS A 932 -13.14 -4.76 -19.82
N GLU A 933 -12.95 -4.83 -21.14
CA GLU A 933 -13.91 -5.40 -22.09
C GLU A 933 -13.91 -6.93 -21.97
N HIS A 934 -15.04 -7.52 -21.62
CA HIS A 934 -15.22 -8.98 -21.61
C HIS A 934 -15.82 -9.42 -22.94
N LEU A 935 -15.01 -10.05 -23.79
CA LEU A 935 -15.39 -10.39 -25.15
C LEU A 935 -16.44 -11.51 -25.20
N GLN A 936 -17.31 -11.45 -26.22
CA GLN A 936 -18.32 -12.46 -26.50
C GLN A 936 -17.99 -13.18 -27.80
N ALA A 937 -18.27 -14.49 -27.83
CA ALA A 937 -18.15 -15.27 -29.06
C ALA A 937 -19.15 -14.71 -30.11
N PRO A 938 -18.73 -14.57 -31.37
CA PRO A 938 -19.56 -14.03 -32.45
C PRO A 938 -20.76 -14.90 -32.80
#